data_AF-A0A1M2V5L4-F1
#
_entry.id   AF-A0A1M2V5L4-F1
#
_cell.length_a   1.000
_cell.length_b   1.000
_cell.length_c   1.000
_cell.angle_alpha   90.00
_cell.angle_beta   90.00
_cell.angle_gamma   90.00
#
_symmetry.space_group_name_H-M   'P 1'
#
loop_
_entity.id
_entity.type
_entity.pdbx_description
1 polymer ?
#
loop_
_entity_poly.entity_id
_entity_poly.type
_entity_poly.pdbx_seq_one_letter_code
_entity_poly.pdbx_strand_id
1 'polypeptide(L)'
;TASIRVALAFAARHDFEVHQVDVKSAYLNGEFEDNEVIWMAVPPGSNLTNDKTLVLRLLRPLYGLKQSARHWHKKLLHVLCEKLRMAQSDVDQAVFYRAEGTDLIVIVVHVDDLTVVTATVALVVEVKAKLREAFDISDKGEIHFILGFAVLRDRSNRRLSLSQTAYIESIVRRFGLEDAKPVSTPMDPHIALTSAQSPSTPAEIGAMRDVPYREAVGSLMYASLGTRPDITYAVSILSRFSDNPGRIHWDAVRRVFRYLNGIKHLKLTYGTSDFDLVGYSDADGSMHEDRKAISGYAFLIDGGAVSWSSKCQELISLSTTESEYVAITHASKEALWLRSLIGQTFAPFVDPITLNSDNQSAISLAESTPYVGVRLSSTKRNIFADHRASQAKKARSVANASLGLEGHIGPMPPLFARKLYNARVDPHLISACVVDLDVNTADLRELEAVQHTFARRVSRLPDHTHILPVLMDLGTHPVRYRRMLAALTHLYGLVTNAPPVPRAALVCSVSLAARGHVSWAGDLYHALQALPVPVPWDFRTLPIPEHIDDVRKGVNESLRHLVQLCVSQSTKLSLWKWGIMPGIARAPSLEDLFKLRPYTAVSRISHRRDVTRLLAGVPPYGVELMRRHHLPREWRICRFCRTRDAVEDELHVLFICPNAGLVAACEGFLTDVFALRPAARQVRQRMSDWQFLAMALLDAELVHVAAAFIHGTFQTCRASLPYEILTEDAWANVPLRGLLNGAG
;
A
#
# COMPACT_ATOMS: atom_id res chain seq x y z
N THR A 1 -4.43 -24.68 -1.95
CA THR A 1 -4.24 -25.99 -2.62
C THR A 1 -3.06 -26.01 -3.58
N ALA A 2 -2.48 -24.88 -4.02
CA ALA A 2 -1.28 -24.90 -4.86
C ALA A 2 -0.06 -25.46 -4.11
N SER A 3 0.17 -25.01 -2.87
CA SER A 3 1.31 -25.41 -2.02
C SER A 3 1.36 -26.91 -1.77
N ILE A 4 0.20 -27.54 -1.54
CA ILE A 4 0.13 -28.98 -1.36
C ILE A 4 0.42 -29.74 -2.66
N ARG A 5 -0.04 -29.24 -3.81
CA ARG A 5 0.24 -29.82 -5.12
C ARG A 5 1.73 -29.71 -5.48
N VAL A 6 2.36 -28.58 -5.15
CA VAL A 6 3.81 -28.41 -5.25
C VAL A 6 4.54 -29.44 -4.37
N ALA A 7 4.15 -29.57 -3.10
CA ALA A 7 4.78 -30.53 -2.20
C ALA A 7 4.64 -31.99 -2.69
N LEU A 8 3.47 -32.35 -3.23
CA LEU A 8 3.23 -33.67 -3.83
C LEU A 8 4.00 -33.89 -5.14
N ALA A 9 4.16 -32.85 -5.96
CA ALA A 9 4.95 -32.93 -7.18
C ALA A 9 6.43 -33.21 -6.86
N PHE A 10 7.01 -32.47 -5.91
CA PHE A 10 8.38 -32.74 -5.43
C PHE A 10 8.50 -34.09 -4.73
N ALA A 11 7.46 -34.53 -4.00
CA ALA A 11 7.45 -35.86 -3.42
C ALA A 11 7.47 -36.96 -4.47
N ALA A 12 6.77 -36.79 -5.60
CA ALA A 12 6.87 -37.69 -6.74
C ALA A 12 8.28 -37.67 -7.34
N ARG A 13 8.77 -36.47 -7.69
CA ARG A 13 10.09 -36.25 -8.30
C ARG A 13 11.24 -36.90 -7.54
N HIS A 14 11.24 -36.77 -6.21
CA HIS A 14 12.32 -37.26 -5.37
C HIS A 14 12.00 -38.59 -4.66
N ASP A 15 10.81 -39.16 -4.89
CA ASP A 15 10.28 -40.31 -4.15
C ASP A 15 10.28 -40.09 -2.61
N PHE A 16 9.96 -38.87 -2.16
CA PHE A 16 9.89 -38.55 -0.73
C PHE A 16 8.71 -39.24 -0.04
N GLU A 17 8.85 -39.52 1.26
CA GLU A 17 7.76 -40.05 2.06
C GLU A 17 6.67 -39.01 2.24
N VAL A 18 5.40 -39.42 2.08
CA VAL A 18 4.25 -38.53 2.28
C VAL A 18 3.26 -39.21 3.21
N HIS A 19 3.12 -38.65 4.40
CA HIS A 19 2.22 -39.12 5.44
C HIS A 19 1.19 -38.07 5.80
N GLN A 20 0.08 -38.52 6.36
CA GLN A 20 -0.94 -37.64 6.90
C GLN A 20 -1.11 -37.86 8.40
N VAL A 21 -1.18 -36.76 9.14
CA VAL A 21 -1.42 -36.74 10.58
C VAL A 21 -2.59 -35.82 10.85
N ASP A 22 -3.50 -36.24 11.72
CA ASP A 22 -4.69 -35.47 12.08
C ASP A 22 -4.62 -35.12 13.57
N VAL A 23 -4.79 -33.85 13.89
CA VAL A 23 -4.77 -33.38 15.28
C VAL A 23 -6.18 -33.32 15.83
N LYS A 24 -6.45 -34.16 16.84
CA LYS A 24 -7.78 -34.21 17.45
C LYS A 24 -8.10 -32.89 18.15
N SER A 25 -9.32 -32.41 17.90
CA SER A 25 -9.85 -31.20 18.53
C SER A 25 -8.91 -30.00 18.41
N ALA A 26 -8.32 -29.78 17.22
CA ALA A 26 -7.32 -28.74 16.94
C ALA A 26 -7.54 -27.41 17.68
N TYR A 27 -8.75 -26.84 17.62
CA TYR A 27 -9.04 -25.57 18.28
C TYR A 27 -8.96 -25.61 19.82
N LEU A 28 -9.31 -26.74 20.44
CA LEU A 28 -9.23 -26.91 21.89
C LEU A 28 -7.78 -26.98 22.40
N ASN A 29 -6.82 -27.28 21.52
CA ASN A 29 -5.39 -27.26 21.85
C ASN A 29 -4.83 -25.82 21.94
N GLY A 30 -5.57 -24.82 21.47
CA GLY A 30 -5.21 -23.41 21.61
C GLY A 30 -5.27 -22.92 23.06
N GLU A 31 -4.65 -21.77 23.31
CA GLU A 31 -4.63 -21.11 24.62
C GLU A 31 -5.03 -19.64 24.44
N PHE A 32 -5.89 -19.14 25.32
CA PHE A 32 -6.23 -17.71 25.36
C PHE A 32 -5.04 -16.89 25.84
N GLU A 33 -4.95 -15.64 25.38
CA GLU A 33 -4.00 -14.68 25.93
C GLU A 33 -4.49 -14.19 27.31
N ASP A 34 -3.57 -13.75 28.19
CA ASP A 34 -3.91 -13.37 29.58
C ASP A 34 -4.96 -12.24 29.67
N ASN A 35 -5.07 -11.42 28.63
CA ASN A 35 -6.03 -10.33 28.51
C ASN A 35 -7.37 -10.73 27.85
N GLU A 36 -7.53 -11.98 27.43
CA GLU A 36 -8.72 -12.46 26.75
C GLU A 36 -9.58 -13.34 27.68
N VAL A 37 -10.69 -12.78 28.15
CA VAL A 37 -11.68 -13.50 28.96
C VAL A 37 -13.01 -13.53 28.22
N ILE A 38 -13.47 -14.75 27.90
CA ILE A 38 -14.70 -14.95 27.15
C ILE A 38 -15.66 -15.77 27.99
N TRP A 39 -16.89 -15.29 28.06
CA TRP A 39 -18.00 -15.92 28.75
C TRP A 39 -19.00 -16.42 27.73
N MET A 40 -19.60 -17.58 27.99
CA MET A 40 -20.70 -18.12 27.20
C MET A 40 -21.89 -18.43 28.11
N ALA A 41 -23.10 -18.27 27.58
CA ALA A 41 -24.28 -18.83 28.23
C ALA A 41 -24.16 -20.36 28.28
N VAL A 42 -24.77 -20.96 29.31
CA VAL A 42 -24.85 -22.41 29.43
C VAL A 42 -25.57 -22.98 28.19
N PRO A 43 -24.96 -23.92 27.44
CA PRO A 43 -25.59 -24.49 26.25
C PRO A 43 -26.96 -25.10 26.55
N PRO A 44 -27.99 -24.84 25.73
CA PRO A 44 -29.30 -25.45 25.88
C PRO A 44 -29.20 -26.98 25.87
N GLY A 45 -29.82 -27.66 26.84
CA GLY A 45 -29.78 -29.12 26.96
C GLY A 45 -28.55 -29.70 27.65
N SER A 46 -27.66 -28.86 28.22
CA SER A 46 -26.57 -29.35 29.08
C SER A 46 -27.05 -29.64 30.51
N ASN A 47 -26.54 -30.71 31.12
CA ASN A 47 -26.86 -31.10 32.51
C ASN A 47 -26.04 -30.31 33.56
N LEU A 48 -25.45 -29.17 33.18
CA LEU A 48 -24.53 -28.42 34.05
C LEU A 48 -25.28 -27.62 35.12
N THR A 49 -26.35 -26.92 34.74
CA THR A 49 -27.23 -26.18 35.65
C THR A 49 -28.50 -25.75 34.92
N ASN A 50 -29.63 -25.69 35.65
CA ASN A 50 -30.89 -25.11 35.15
C ASN A 50 -31.00 -23.61 35.46
N ASP A 51 -30.01 -23.05 36.15
CA ASP A 51 -29.98 -21.62 36.50
C ASP A 51 -29.49 -20.80 35.30
N LYS A 52 -30.43 -20.05 34.69
CA LYS A 52 -30.16 -19.17 33.54
C LYS A 52 -29.37 -17.91 33.91
N THR A 53 -29.12 -17.65 35.19
CA THR A 53 -28.30 -16.51 35.65
C THR A 53 -26.80 -16.80 35.60
N LEU A 54 -26.41 -18.07 35.49
CA LEU A 54 -25.00 -18.48 35.45
C LEU A 54 -24.45 -18.46 34.02
N VAL A 55 -23.19 -18.05 33.89
CA VAL A 55 -22.42 -18.05 32.64
C VAL A 55 -21.12 -18.84 32.82
N LEU A 56 -20.65 -19.48 31.76
CA LEU A 56 -19.41 -20.26 31.76
C LEU A 56 -18.25 -19.41 31.27
N ARG A 57 -17.12 -19.42 31.99
CA ARG A 57 -15.85 -18.88 31.47
C ARG A 57 -15.21 -19.92 30.56
N LEU A 58 -14.86 -19.52 29.35
CA LEU A 58 -14.08 -20.39 28.47
C LEU A 58 -12.60 -20.39 28.90
N LEU A 59 -12.08 -21.59 29.14
CA LEU A 59 -10.66 -21.81 29.46
C LEU A 59 -9.82 -22.16 28.22
N ARG A 60 -10.47 -22.69 27.17
CA ARG A 60 -9.86 -23.06 25.89
C ARG A 60 -10.73 -22.53 24.74
N PRO A 61 -10.14 -22.24 23.57
CA PRO A 61 -10.90 -21.77 22.40
C PRO A 61 -11.81 -22.87 21.85
N LEU A 62 -13.13 -22.62 21.81
CA LEU A 62 -14.12 -23.56 21.26
C LEU A 62 -14.31 -23.38 19.74
N TYR A 63 -14.85 -24.41 19.09
CA TYR A 63 -15.34 -24.29 17.72
C TYR A 63 -16.42 -23.21 17.62
N GLY A 64 -16.34 -22.36 16.60
CA GLY A 64 -17.28 -21.26 16.36
C GLY A 64 -16.82 -19.89 16.90
N LEU A 65 -15.79 -19.82 17.76
CA LEU A 65 -15.22 -18.52 18.12
C LEU A 65 -14.30 -18.01 17.01
N LYS A 66 -14.37 -16.69 16.75
CA LYS A 66 -13.57 -16.02 15.71
C LYS A 66 -12.05 -16.17 15.89
N GLN A 67 -11.58 -16.31 17.12
CA GLN A 67 -10.15 -16.37 17.44
C GLN A 67 -9.60 -17.81 17.55
N SER A 68 -10.45 -18.84 17.59
CA SER A 68 -10.01 -20.22 17.84
C SER A 68 -8.99 -20.73 16.83
N ALA A 69 -9.21 -20.49 15.54
CA ALA A 69 -8.26 -20.87 14.49
C ALA A 69 -6.90 -20.18 14.66
N ARG A 70 -6.88 -18.92 15.12
CA ARG A 70 -5.64 -18.17 15.38
C ARG A 70 -4.86 -18.75 16.55
N HIS A 71 -5.52 -19.08 17.66
CA HIS A 71 -4.85 -19.67 18.82
C HIS A 71 -4.31 -21.07 18.52
N TRP A 72 -5.08 -21.86 17.77
CA TRP A 72 -4.61 -23.14 17.26
C TRP A 72 -3.34 -22.96 16.41
N HIS A 73 -3.39 -22.07 15.42
CA HIS A 73 -2.25 -21.80 14.55
C HIS A 73 -1.01 -21.34 15.33
N LYS A 74 -1.16 -20.46 16.32
CA LYS A 74 -0.07 -20.03 17.20
C LYS A 74 0.55 -21.19 17.97
N LYS A 75 -0.29 -22.07 18.55
CA LYS A 75 0.18 -23.24 19.30
C LYS A 75 0.92 -24.21 18.37
N LEU A 76 0.36 -24.48 17.19
CA LEU A 76 0.99 -25.34 16.19
C LEU A 76 2.33 -24.75 15.72
N LEU A 77 2.36 -23.46 15.38
CA LEU A 77 3.57 -22.75 15.00
C LEU A 77 4.66 -22.87 16.06
N HIS A 78 4.33 -22.62 17.33
CA HIS A 78 5.29 -22.78 18.43
C HIS A 78 5.84 -24.20 18.51
N VAL A 79 4.99 -25.22 18.38
CA VAL A 79 5.43 -26.62 18.40
C VAL A 79 6.32 -26.97 17.21
N LEU A 80 5.94 -26.58 15.99
CA LEU A 80 6.71 -26.89 14.78
C LEU A 80 8.06 -26.16 14.76
N CYS A 81 8.09 -24.89 15.15
CA CYS A 81 9.33 -24.11 15.18
C CYS A 81 10.25 -24.53 16.33
N GLU A 82 9.75 -24.62 17.56
CA GLU A 82 10.62 -24.87 18.72
C GLU A 82 11.00 -26.35 18.87
N LYS A 83 10.05 -27.28 18.67
CA LYS A 83 10.32 -28.72 18.88
C LYS A 83 10.90 -29.42 17.65
N LEU A 84 10.49 -28.99 16.45
CA LEU A 84 10.94 -29.61 15.20
C LEU A 84 11.99 -28.77 14.44
N ARG A 85 12.34 -27.59 14.95
CA ARG A 85 13.33 -26.67 14.34
C ARG A 85 12.97 -26.29 12.90
N MET A 86 11.68 -26.12 12.64
CA MET A 86 11.17 -25.77 11.32
C MET A 86 11.03 -24.26 11.16
N ALA A 87 11.30 -23.76 9.96
CA ALA A 87 10.94 -22.41 9.54
C ALA A 87 9.51 -22.41 8.96
N GLN A 88 8.80 -21.28 9.12
CA GLN A 88 7.54 -21.03 8.42
C GLN A 88 7.85 -20.32 7.09
N SER A 89 7.13 -20.66 6.02
CA SER A 89 7.27 -19.94 4.75
C SER A 89 6.71 -18.52 4.83
N ASP A 90 7.42 -17.56 4.24
CA ASP A 90 7.00 -16.15 4.20
C ASP A 90 5.87 -15.89 3.20
N VAL A 91 5.72 -16.78 2.21
CA VAL A 91 4.73 -16.64 1.13
C VAL A 91 3.49 -17.50 1.33
N ASP A 92 3.57 -18.56 2.13
CA ASP A 92 2.43 -19.34 2.61
C ASP A 92 2.60 -19.76 4.07
N GLN A 93 1.89 -19.09 4.97
CA GLN A 93 1.96 -19.34 6.42
C GLN A 93 1.43 -20.71 6.84
N ALA A 94 0.79 -21.47 5.95
CA ALA A 94 0.38 -22.85 6.21
C ALA A 94 1.49 -23.87 5.88
N VAL A 95 2.63 -23.44 5.36
CA VAL A 95 3.75 -24.31 5.01
C VAL A 95 4.92 -24.09 5.97
N PHE A 96 5.38 -25.20 6.55
CA PHE A 96 6.56 -25.25 7.41
C PHE A 96 7.59 -26.16 6.78
N TYR A 97 8.88 -25.83 6.91
CA TYR A 97 9.94 -26.65 6.34
C TYR A 97 11.21 -26.65 7.21
N ARG A 98 11.99 -27.72 7.09
CA ARG A 98 13.36 -27.87 7.61
C ARG A 98 14.18 -28.55 6.52
N ALA A 99 15.20 -27.85 6.03
CA ALA A 99 16.11 -28.36 5.01
C ALA A 99 17.55 -28.24 5.54
N GLU A 100 18.15 -29.36 5.93
CA GLU A 100 19.49 -29.44 6.51
C GLU A 100 20.28 -30.56 5.80
N GLY A 101 21.14 -30.21 4.85
CA GLY A 101 21.88 -31.21 4.07
C GLY A 101 20.94 -32.09 3.24
N THR A 102 20.91 -33.40 3.52
CA THR A 102 19.99 -34.37 2.89
C THR A 102 18.65 -34.49 3.61
N ASP A 103 18.55 -33.94 4.82
CA ASP A 103 17.32 -34.01 5.60
C ASP A 103 16.36 -32.93 5.13
N LEU A 104 15.21 -33.38 4.62
CA LEU A 104 14.11 -32.51 4.26
C LEU A 104 12.85 -32.92 5.03
N ILE A 105 12.21 -31.95 5.66
CA ILE A 105 10.86 -32.06 6.22
C ILE A 105 10.05 -30.88 5.70
N VAL A 106 8.90 -31.13 5.11
CA VAL A 106 7.91 -30.12 4.73
C VAL A 106 6.57 -30.54 5.32
N ILE A 107 5.93 -29.65 6.07
CA ILE A 107 4.60 -29.86 6.63
C ILE A 107 3.66 -28.82 6.03
N VAL A 108 2.65 -29.28 5.28
CA VAL A 108 1.57 -28.44 4.77
C VAL A 108 0.34 -28.63 5.67
N VAL A 109 -0.09 -27.55 6.30
CA VAL A 109 -1.16 -27.53 7.30
C VAL A 109 -2.49 -27.17 6.64
N HIS A 110 -3.53 -27.96 6.91
CA HIS A 110 -4.90 -27.61 6.60
C HIS A 110 -5.78 -27.82 7.85
N VAL A 111 -5.91 -26.77 8.65
CA VAL A 111 -6.63 -26.81 9.93
C VAL A 111 -6.05 -27.90 10.85
N ASP A 112 -6.71 -29.04 10.97
CA ASP A 112 -6.35 -30.21 11.78
C ASP A 112 -5.52 -31.25 11.02
N ASP A 113 -5.61 -31.27 9.68
CA ASP A 113 -4.83 -32.16 8.83
C ASP A 113 -3.42 -31.59 8.56
N LEU A 114 -2.40 -32.38 8.89
CA LEU A 114 -0.99 -32.12 8.62
C LEU A 114 -0.49 -33.09 7.55
N THR A 115 -0.08 -32.56 6.41
CA THR A 115 0.57 -33.33 5.35
C THR A 115 2.07 -33.26 5.55
N VAL A 116 2.68 -34.38 5.89
CA VAL A 116 4.09 -34.49 6.24
C VAL A 116 4.84 -35.11 5.06
N VAL A 117 5.66 -34.31 4.39
CA VAL A 117 6.56 -34.73 3.31
C VAL A 117 7.99 -34.77 3.85
N THR A 118 8.69 -35.89 3.72
CA THR A 118 10.07 -36.01 4.24
C THR A 118 10.97 -36.82 3.33
N ALA A 119 12.28 -36.52 3.36
CA ALA A 119 13.27 -37.26 2.60
C ALA A 119 13.36 -38.75 2.97
N THR A 120 13.11 -39.11 4.23
CA THR A 120 13.27 -40.49 4.73
C THR A 120 12.18 -40.87 5.72
N VAL A 121 11.91 -42.18 5.85
CA VAL A 121 10.96 -42.72 6.84
C VAL A 121 11.37 -42.40 8.29
N ALA A 122 12.67 -42.29 8.57
CA ALA A 122 13.17 -41.94 9.90
C ALA A 122 12.69 -40.54 10.34
N LEU A 123 12.69 -39.57 9.41
CA LEU A 123 12.18 -38.22 9.66
C LEU A 123 10.66 -38.21 9.88
N VAL A 124 9.89 -39.06 9.18
CA VAL A 124 8.46 -39.24 9.46
C VAL A 124 8.24 -39.66 10.91
N VAL A 125 9.02 -40.63 11.38
CA VAL A 125 8.93 -41.14 12.76
C VAL A 125 9.29 -40.05 13.78
N GLU A 126 10.35 -39.27 13.53
CA GLU A 126 10.73 -38.11 14.35
C GLU A 126 9.57 -37.11 14.45
N VAL A 127 9.01 -36.68 13.31
CA VAL A 127 7.91 -35.71 13.26
C VAL A 127 6.71 -36.22 14.06
N LYS A 128 6.29 -37.47 13.85
CA LYS A 128 5.16 -38.06 14.56
C LYS A 128 5.40 -38.17 16.06
N ALA A 129 6.60 -38.54 16.48
CA ALA A 129 6.96 -38.62 17.90
C ALA A 129 6.86 -37.23 18.56
N LYS A 130 7.43 -36.19 17.94
CA LYS A 130 7.37 -34.82 18.45
C LYS A 130 5.97 -34.23 18.46
N LEU A 131 5.14 -34.56 17.48
CA LEU A 131 3.73 -34.17 17.48
C LEU A 131 2.95 -34.87 18.61
N ARG A 132 3.20 -36.16 18.88
CA ARG A 132 2.57 -36.89 20.01
C ARG A 132 2.94 -36.33 21.38
N GLU A 133 4.13 -35.77 21.52
CA GLU A 133 4.54 -35.09 22.76
C GLU A 133 3.72 -33.80 23.02
N ALA A 134 3.11 -33.21 22.00
CA ALA A 134 2.42 -31.93 22.09
C ALA A 134 0.90 -32.04 21.93
N PHE A 135 0.42 -33.00 21.14
CA PHE A 135 -0.98 -33.13 20.74
C PHE A 135 -1.44 -34.59 20.74
N ASP A 136 -2.72 -34.81 21.00
CA ASP A 136 -3.36 -36.09 20.68
C ASP A 136 -3.59 -36.17 19.16
N ILE A 137 -2.79 -37.00 18.50
CA ILE A 137 -2.81 -37.16 17.05
C ILE A 137 -3.38 -38.51 16.64
N SER A 138 -4.12 -38.52 15.53
CA SER A 138 -4.45 -39.71 14.77
C SER A 138 -3.49 -39.85 13.60
N ASP A 139 -2.75 -40.96 13.57
CA ASP A 139 -1.82 -41.26 12.47
C ASP A 139 -2.58 -41.93 11.32
N LYS A 140 -2.75 -41.19 10.21
CA LYS A 140 -3.45 -41.69 9.01
C LYS A 140 -2.52 -42.48 8.07
N GLY A 141 -1.26 -42.70 8.46
CA GLY A 141 -0.31 -43.50 7.68
C GLY A 141 0.19 -42.77 6.43
N GLU A 142 0.53 -43.53 5.39
CA GLU A 142 0.88 -43.00 4.07
C GLU A 142 -0.36 -42.33 3.44
N ILE A 143 -0.13 -41.22 2.73
CA ILE A 143 -1.21 -40.44 2.14
C ILE A 143 -1.97 -41.27 1.09
N HIS A 144 -3.28 -41.38 1.27
CA HIS A 144 -4.20 -42.02 0.33
C HIS A 144 -5.40 -41.13 0.00
N PHE A 145 -5.68 -40.15 0.86
CA PHE A 145 -6.77 -39.21 0.67
C PHE A 145 -6.43 -37.85 1.30
N ILE A 146 -6.71 -36.76 0.61
CA ILE A 146 -6.42 -35.41 1.10
C ILE A 146 -7.37 -34.37 0.56
N LEU A 147 -7.91 -33.51 1.44
CA LEU A 147 -8.81 -32.41 1.08
C LEU A 147 -9.98 -32.84 0.18
N GLY A 148 -10.42 -34.10 0.28
CA GLY A 148 -11.47 -34.68 -0.57
C GLY A 148 -11.00 -35.32 -1.88
N PHE A 149 -9.70 -35.49 -2.09
CA PHE A 149 -9.09 -36.09 -3.28
C PHE A 149 -8.41 -37.40 -2.92
N ALA A 150 -8.57 -38.43 -3.75
CA ALA A 150 -7.78 -39.65 -3.62
C ALA A 150 -6.35 -39.40 -4.15
N VAL A 151 -5.36 -39.87 -3.41
CA VAL A 151 -3.94 -39.83 -3.79
C VAL A 151 -3.51 -41.23 -4.17
N LEU A 152 -3.02 -41.37 -5.40
CA LEU A 152 -2.53 -42.64 -5.93
C LEU A 152 -1.05 -42.49 -6.22
N ARG A 153 -0.25 -43.40 -5.68
CA ARG A 153 1.20 -43.34 -5.80
C ARG A 153 1.73 -44.58 -6.50
N ASP A 154 2.58 -44.36 -7.49
CA ASP A 154 3.35 -45.40 -8.16
C ASP A 154 4.84 -45.05 -8.01
N ARG A 155 5.47 -45.68 -7.01
CA ARG A 155 6.89 -45.45 -6.70
C ARG A 155 7.82 -45.94 -7.80
N SER A 156 7.45 -47.02 -8.50
CA SER A 156 8.30 -47.60 -9.55
C SER A 156 8.53 -46.64 -10.71
N ASN A 157 7.50 -45.86 -11.05
CA ASN A 157 7.56 -44.83 -12.08
C ASN A 157 7.71 -43.41 -11.50
N ARG A 158 7.88 -43.26 -10.18
CA ARG A 158 7.94 -41.98 -9.45
C ARG A 158 6.76 -41.05 -9.77
N ARG A 159 5.56 -41.62 -9.84
CA ARG A 159 4.32 -40.91 -10.16
C ARG A 159 3.41 -40.76 -8.97
N LEU A 160 2.75 -39.60 -8.91
CA LEU A 160 1.71 -39.33 -7.93
C LEU A 160 0.53 -38.67 -8.63
N SER A 161 -0.66 -39.25 -8.48
CA SER A 161 -1.88 -38.79 -9.11
C SER A 161 -2.94 -38.39 -8.09
N LEU A 162 -3.59 -37.25 -8.32
CA LEU A 162 -4.75 -36.78 -7.58
C LEU A 162 -6.04 -37.07 -8.36
N SER A 163 -7.02 -37.69 -7.71
CA SER A 163 -8.29 -38.09 -8.34
C SER A 163 -9.51 -37.63 -7.54
N GLN A 164 -10.49 -37.07 -8.26
CA GLN A 164 -11.82 -36.74 -7.74
C GLN A 164 -12.92 -37.62 -8.35
N THR A 165 -12.61 -38.82 -8.87
CA THR A 165 -13.60 -39.66 -9.56
C THR A 165 -14.83 -39.94 -8.70
N ALA A 166 -14.64 -40.35 -7.43
CA ALA A 166 -15.75 -40.61 -6.51
C ALA A 166 -16.63 -39.36 -6.25
N TYR A 167 -15.99 -38.19 -6.13
CA TYR A 167 -16.71 -36.92 -5.96
C TYR A 167 -17.51 -36.57 -7.22
N ILE A 168 -16.89 -36.66 -8.40
CA ILE A 168 -17.55 -36.40 -9.68
C ILE A 168 -18.76 -37.32 -9.86
N GLU A 169 -18.63 -38.61 -9.56
CA GLU A 169 -19.75 -39.56 -9.61
C GLU A 169 -20.88 -39.17 -8.65
N SER A 170 -20.54 -38.77 -7.42
CA SER A 170 -21.53 -38.34 -6.43
C SER A 170 -22.33 -37.11 -6.87
N ILE A 171 -21.69 -36.12 -7.49
CA ILE A 171 -22.37 -34.90 -7.94
C ILE A 171 -23.17 -35.17 -9.22
N VAL A 172 -22.66 -36.00 -10.14
CA VAL A 172 -23.40 -36.43 -11.33
C VAL A 172 -24.68 -37.19 -10.94
N ARG A 173 -24.58 -38.09 -9.94
CA ARG A 173 -25.74 -38.77 -9.34
C ARG A 173 -26.72 -37.79 -8.72
N ARG A 174 -26.22 -36.86 -7.89
CA ARG A 174 -27.03 -35.88 -7.17
C ARG A 174 -27.91 -35.04 -8.11
N PHE A 175 -27.38 -34.65 -9.27
CA PHE A 175 -28.12 -33.87 -10.26
C PHE A 175 -28.86 -34.72 -11.31
N GLY A 176 -28.91 -36.04 -11.15
CA GLY A 176 -29.65 -36.94 -12.02
C GLY A 176 -29.10 -37.04 -13.45
N LEU A 177 -27.77 -36.97 -13.61
CA LEU A 177 -27.10 -36.93 -14.91
C LEU A 177 -26.23 -38.18 -15.20
N GLU A 178 -26.46 -39.29 -14.49
CA GLU A 178 -25.68 -40.53 -14.64
C GLU A 178 -25.77 -41.12 -16.06
N ASP A 179 -26.99 -41.19 -16.59
CA ASP A 179 -27.29 -41.71 -17.92
C ASP A 179 -27.17 -40.65 -19.03
N ALA A 180 -26.75 -39.43 -18.68
CA ALA A 180 -26.65 -38.35 -19.64
C ALA A 180 -25.49 -38.59 -20.61
N LYS A 181 -25.78 -38.53 -21.92
CA LYS A 181 -24.78 -38.75 -22.98
C LYS A 181 -23.58 -37.81 -22.81
N PRO A 182 -22.34 -38.31 -22.69
CA PRO A 182 -21.16 -37.46 -22.57
C PRO A 182 -20.99 -36.47 -23.72
N VAL A 183 -20.27 -35.39 -23.47
CA VAL A 183 -19.87 -34.40 -24.48
C VAL A 183 -18.36 -34.20 -24.40
N SER A 184 -17.74 -33.76 -25.49
CA SER A 184 -16.29 -33.60 -25.61
C SER A 184 -15.76 -32.25 -25.11
N THR A 185 -16.62 -31.24 -24.89
CA THR A 185 -16.21 -29.91 -24.42
C THR A 185 -17.07 -29.42 -23.25
N PRO A 186 -16.48 -28.72 -22.27
CA PRO A 186 -17.20 -28.24 -21.08
C PRO A 186 -18.20 -27.12 -21.42
N MET A 187 -17.89 -26.29 -22.42
CA MET A 187 -18.76 -25.25 -22.96
C MET A 187 -18.95 -25.42 -24.46
N ASP A 188 -20.07 -24.89 -24.96
CA ASP A 188 -20.35 -24.83 -26.38
C ASP A 188 -19.73 -23.54 -26.97
N PRO A 189 -18.78 -23.63 -27.92
CA PRO A 189 -18.11 -22.45 -28.47
C PRO A 189 -19.04 -21.56 -29.30
N HIS A 190 -20.22 -22.06 -29.70
CA HIS A 190 -21.18 -21.32 -30.51
C HIS A 190 -22.25 -20.62 -29.68
N ILE A 191 -22.30 -20.84 -28.36
CA ILE A 191 -23.32 -20.27 -27.49
C ILE A 191 -22.68 -19.20 -26.58
N ALA A 192 -23.00 -17.95 -26.83
CA ALA A 192 -22.68 -16.85 -25.92
C ALA A 192 -23.75 -16.77 -24.82
N LEU A 193 -23.33 -16.94 -23.56
CA LEU A 193 -24.19 -16.77 -22.39
C LEU A 193 -24.28 -15.29 -22.00
N THR A 194 -25.49 -14.78 -21.84
CA THR A 194 -25.78 -13.35 -21.66
C THR A 194 -26.84 -13.12 -20.59
N SER A 195 -26.78 -11.98 -19.91
CA SER A 195 -27.77 -11.60 -18.89
C SER A 195 -29.16 -11.39 -19.49
N ALA A 196 -29.25 -11.15 -20.80
CA ALA A 196 -30.50 -11.10 -21.55
C ALA A 196 -31.24 -12.46 -21.60
N GLN A 197 -30.54 -13.57 -21.36
CA GLN A 197 -31.12 -14.92 -21.31
C GLN A 197 -31.66 -15.27 -19.91
N SER A 198 -31.54 -14.36 -18.94
CA SER A 198 -32.09 -14.50 -17.61
C SER A 198 -33.62 -14.36 -17.63
N PRO A 199 -34.34 -15.04 -16.72
CA PRO A 199 -35.80 -15.05 -16.73
C PRO A 199 -36.32 -13.64 -16.43
N SER A 200 -37.29 -13.18 -17.23
CA SER A 200 -37.87 -11.83 -17.14
C SER A 200 -39.39 -11.86 -16.94
N THR A 201 -40.05 -12.93 -17.38
CA THR A 201 -41.50 -13.12 -17.19
C THR A 201 -41.80 -13.93 -15.93
N PRO A 202 -42.99 -13.74 -15.30
CA PRO A 202 -43.39 -14.54 -14.13
C PRO A 202 -43.39 -16.06 -14.39
N ALA A 203 -43.69 -16.49 -15.63
CA ALA A 203 -43.66 -17.89 -16.02
C ALA A 203 -42.22 -18.45 -16.05
N GLU A 204 -41.26 -17.72 -16.63
CA GLU A 204 -39.85 -18.11 -16.66
C GLU A 204 -39.24 -18.12 -15.25
N ILE A 205 -39.55 -17.11 -14.44
CA ILE A 205 -39.12 -17.04 -13.03
C ILE A 205 -39.69 -18.22 -12.24
N GLY A 206 -40.97 -18.55 -12.47
CA GLY A 206 -41.61 -19.72 -11.89
C GLY A 206 -40.92 -21.03 -12.28
N ALA A 207 -40.54 -21.19 -13.56
CA ALA A 207 -39.85 -22.38 -14.06
C ALA A 207 -38.42 -22.55 -13.51
N MET A 208 -37.74 -21.45 -13.15
CA MET A 208 -36.39 -21.47 -12.61
C MET A 208 -36.34 -21.52 -11.07
N ARG A 209 -37.46 -21.32 -10.38
CA ARG A 209 -37.54 -21.18 -8.91
C ARG A 209 -36.90 -22.35 -8.16
N ASP A 210 -37.17 -23.57 -8.61
CA ASP A 210 -36.74 -24.80 -7.94
C ASP A 210 -35.48 -25.41 -8.57
N VAL A 211 -34.83 -24.71 -9.51
CA VAL A 211 -33.60 -25.19 -10.15
C VAL A 211 -32.41 -24.92 -9.22
N PRO A 212 -31.64 -25.95 -8.81
CA PRO A 212 -30.54 -25.81 -7.85
C PRO A 212 -29.25 -25.28 -8.51
N TYR A 213 -29.35 -24.15 -9.21
CA TYR A 213 -28.25 -23.59 -10.01
C TYR A 213 -27.02 -23.27 -9.15
N ARG A 214 -27.20 -22.56 -8.04
CA ARG A 214 -26.10 -22.16 -7.13
C ARG A 214 -25.40 -23.38 -6.52
N GLU A 215 -26.16 -24.39 -6.12
CA GLU A 215 -25.62 -25.64 -5.58
C GLU A 215 -24.80 -26.39 -6.64
N ALA A 216 -25.30 -26.46 -7.86
CA ALA A 216 -24.63 -27.11 -8.98
C ALA A 216 -23.32 -26.41 -9.35
N VAL A 217 -23.32 -25.09 -9.49
CA VAL A 217 -22.10 -24.30 -9.76
C VAL A 217 -21.10 -24.43 -8.61
N GLY A 218 -21.56 -24.41 -7.35
CA GLY A 218 -20.71 -24.63 -6.19
C GLY A 218 -20.05 -26.01 -6.17
N SER A 219 -20.79 -27.05 -6.56
CA SER A 219 -20.27 -28.42 -6.68
C SER A 219 -19.21 -28.54 -7.78
N LEU A 220 -19.45 -27.91 -8.95
CA LEU A 220 -18.47 -27.87 -10.04
C LEU A 220 -17.23 -27.05 -9.67
N MET A 221 -17.38 -25.98 -8.90
CA MET A 221 -16.27 -25.16 -8.40
C MET A 221 -15.31 -25.99 -7.55
N TYR A 222 -15.81 -26.86 -6.69
CA TYR A 222 -14.96 -27.73 -5.88
C TYR A 222 -14.18 -28.76 -6.71
N ALA A 223 -14.79 -29.32 -7.77
CA ALA A 223 -14.05 -30.16 -8.73
C ALA A 223 -12.97 -29.37 -9.48
N SER A 224 -13.31 -28.15 -9.92
CA SER A 224 -12.43 -27.22 -10.63
C SER A 224 -11.19 -26.84 -9.82
N LEU A 225 -11.36 -26.49 -8.54
CA LEU A 225 -10.28 -26.07 -7.64
C LEU A 225 -9.37 -27.23 -7.18
N GLY A 226 -9.88 -28.47 -7.24
CA GLY A 226 -9.19 -29.66 -6.77
C GLY A 226 -8.28 -30.27 -7.84
N THR A 227 -8.89 -30.88 -8.86
CA THR A 227 -8.16 -31.71 -9.85
C THR A 227 -8.57 -31.44 -11.30
N ARG A 228 -9.54 -30.55 -11.55
CA ARG A 228 -10.14 -30.33 -12.88
C ARG A 228 -9.92 -28.91 -13.42
N PRO A 229 -8.66 -28.53 -13.73
CA PRO A 229 -8.37 -27.22 -14.34
C PRO A 229 -9.14 -27.00 -15.65
N ASP A 230 -9.43 -28.07 -16.38
CA ASP A 230 -10.13 -28.10 -17.67
C ASP A 230 -11.55 -27.52 -17.66
N ILE A 231 -12.21 -27.48 -16.49
CA ILE A 231 -13.54 -26.85 -16.36
C ILE A 231 -13.50 -25.44 -15.76
N THR A 232 -12.31 -24.92 -15.38
CA THR A 232 -12.18 -23.66 -14.62
C THR A 232 -12.81 -22.48 -15.35
N TYR A 233 -12.57 -22.39 -16.67
CA TYR A 233 -13.18 -21.36 -17.51
C TYR A 233 -14.70 -21.43 -17.50
N ALA A 234 -15.26 -22.62 -17.76
CA ALA A 234 -16.71 -22.83 -17.81
C ALA A 234 -17.39 -22.48 -16.48
N VAL A 235 -16.80 -22.91 -15.36
CA VAL A 235 -17.32 -22.59 -14.02
C VAL A 235 -17.24 -21.10 -13.73
N SER A 236 -16.15 -20.43 -14.14
CA SER A 236 -15.97 -18.99 -13.98
C SER A 236 -17.07 -18.21 -14.71
N ILE A 237 -17.38 -18.57 -15.96
CA ILE A 237 -18.50 -17.98 -16.72
C ILE A 237 -19.85 -18.23 -16.04
N LEU A 238 -20.15 -19.48 -15.69
CA LEU A 238 -21.45 -19.86 -15.12
C LEU A 238 -21.70 -19.20 -13.77
N SER A 239 -20.66 -18.94 -12.99
CA SER A 239 -20.77 -18.28 -11.69
C SER A 239 -21.37 -16.86 -11.78
N ARG A 240 -21.20 -16.17 -12.92
CA ARG A 240 -21.69 -14.80 -13.15
C ARG A 240 -23.22 -14.70 -13.13
N PHE A 241 -23.91 -15.78 -13.49
CA PHE A 241 -25.37 -15.81 -13.58
C PHE A 241 -26.04 -16.38 -12.32
N SER A 242 -25.28 -16.57 -11.24
CA SER A 242 -25.79 -17.17 -10.00
C SER A 242 -26.90 -16.36 -9.33
N ASP A 243 -27.01 -15.06 -9.63
CA ASP A 243 -28.04 -14.21 -9.04
C ASP A 243 -29.42 -14.42 -9.69
N ASN A 244 -29.47 -14.44 -11.01
CA ASN A 244 -30.69 -14.65 -11.79
C ASN A 244 -30.44 -15.60 -12.97
N PRO A 245 -30.34 -16.92 -12.75
CA PRO A 245 -30.03 -17.88 -13.81
C PRO A 245 -31.26 -18.19 -14.68
N GLY A 246 -31.08 -18.23 -16.01
CA GLY A 246 -32.08 -18.67 -16.97
C GLY A 246 -31.92 -20.13 -17.40
N ARG A 247 -32.87 -20.61 -18.22
CA ARG A 247 -32.89 -22.00 -18.69
C ARG A 247 -31.64 -22.36 -19.50
N ILE A 248 -31.18 -21.45 -20.36
CA ILE A 248 -29.96 -21.63 -21.17
C ILE A 248 -28.73 -21.74 -20.26
N HIS A 249 -28.65 -20.95 -19.18
CA HIS A 249 -27.57 -21.05 -18.19
C HIS A 249 -27.60 -22.43 -17.49
N TRP A 250 -28.78 -22.93 -17.14
CA TRP A 250 -28.91 -24.26 -16.54
C TRP A 250 -28.52 -25.39 -17.51
N ASP A 251 -28.89 -25.28 -18.78
CA ASP A 251 -28.47 -26.23 -19.82
C ASP A 251 -26.94 -26.25 -19.98
N ALA A 252 -26.29 -25.10 -19.87
CA ALA A 252 -24.83 -25.00 -19.87
C ALA A 252 -24.19 -25.65 -18.62
N VAL A 253 -24.78 -25.48 -17.42
CA VAL A 253 -24.34 -26.22 -16.21
C VAL A 253 -24.44 -27.73 -16.42
N ARG A 254 -25.58 -28.21 -16.94
CA ARG A 254 -25.78 -29.64 -17.25
C ARG A 254 -24.78 -30.16 -18.27
N ARG A 255 -24.37 -29.33 -19.24
CA ARG A 255 -23.30 -29.68 -20.19
C ARG A 255 -21.98 -29.95 -19.47
N VAL A 256 -21.58 -29.13 -18.50
CA VAL A 256 -20.33 -29.35 -17.73
C VAL A 256 -20.37 -30.69 -16.98
N PHE A 257 -21.50 -31.06 -16.37
CA PHE A 257 -21.66 -32.38 -15.76
C PHE A 257 -21.55 -33.52 -16.77
N ARG A 258 -22.16 -33.39 -17.95
CA ARG A 258 -22.05 -34.38 -19.04
C ARG A 258 -20.62 -34.53 -19.53
N TYR A 259 -19.88 -33.43 -19.61
CA TYR A 259 -18.46 -33.43 -19.92
C TYR A 259 -17.68 -34.20 -18.86
N LEU A 260 -17.83 -33.83 -17.59
CA LEU A 260 -17.18 -34.52 -16.47
C LEU A 260 -17.52 -36.02 -16.42
N ASN A 261 -18.76 -36.42 -16.71
CA ASN A 261 -19.18 -37.82 -16.70
C ASN A 261 -18.41 -38.66 -17.74
N GLY A 262 -18.11 -38.10 -18.91
CA GLY A 262 -17.32 -38.78 -19.96
C GLY A 262 -15.86 -39.01 -19.59
N ILE A 263 -15.29 -38.15 -18.74
CA ILE A 263 -13.86 -38.15 -18.41
C ILE A 263 -13.60 -38.17 -16.89
N LYS A 264 -14.53 -38.75 -16.13
CA LYS A 264 -14.46 -38.83 -14.66
C LYS A 264 -13.25 -39.60 -14.12
N HIS A 265 -12.64 -40.44 -14.96
CA HIS A 265 -11.48 -41.27 -14.62
C HIS A 265 -10.13 -40.55 -14.79
N LEU A 266 -10.11 -39.36 -15.41
CA LEU A 266 -8.88 -38.57 -15.57
C LEU A 266 -8.38 -38.07 -14.21
N LYS A 267 -7.06 -37.98 -14.09
CA LYS A 267 -6.36 -37.66 -12.84
C LYS A 267 -5.25 -36.66 -13.13
N LEU A 268 -5.03 -35.77 -12.18
CA LEU A 268 -3.91 -34.84 -12.21
C LEU A 268 -2.65 -35.58 -11.76
N THR A 269 -1.68 -35.80 -12.66
CA THR A 269 -0.53 -36.69 -12.40
C THR A 269 0.80 -35.95 -12.51
N TYR A 270 1.65 -36.12 -11.51
CA TYR A 270 3.03 -35.63 -11.44
C TYR A 270 4.01 -36.77 -11.72
N GLY A 271 5.20 -36.45 -12.24
CA GLY A 271 6.23 -37.43 -12.60
C GLY A 271 6.06 -38.02 -14.00
N THR A 272 5.46 -37.26 -14.94
CA THR A 272 5.32 -37.67 -16.35
C THR A 272 6.37 -37.04 -17.26
N SER A 273 7.05 -36.00 -16.79
CA SER A 273 8.18 -35.33 -17.45
C SER A 273 9.16 -34.79 -16.41
N ASP A 274 10.32 -34.31 -16.85
CA ASP A 274 11.37 -33.76 -15.99
C ASP A 274 11.45 -32.21 -16.07
N PHE A 275 10.31 -31.54 -16.25
CA PHE A 275 10.26 -30.08 -16.30
C PHE A 275 10.13 -29.49 -14.90
N ASP A 276 11.00 -28.51 -14.58
CA ASP A 276 11.02 -27.81 -13.30
C ASP A 276 9.71 -27.09 -12.98
N LEU A 277 9.50 -25.91 -13.54
CA LEU A 277 8.28 -25.13 -13.40
C LEU A 277 8.05 -24.35 -14.69
N VAL A 278 6.95 -24.65 -15.37
CA VAL A 278 6.59 -23.99 -16.63
C VAL A 278 5.21 -23.38 -16.52
N GLY A 279 5.10 -22.10 -16.88
CA GLY A 279 3.84 -21.36 -16.93
C GLY A 279 3.31 -21.23 -18.35
N TYR A 280 1.98 -21.18 -18.46
CA TYR A 280 1.25 -20.81 -19.66
C TYR A 280 0.26 -19.70 -19.29
N SER A 281 0.14 -18.69 -20.13
CA SER A 281 -0.78 -17.57 -19.99
C SER A 281 -1.55 -17.39 -21.29
N ASP A 282 -2.83 -17.05 -21.16
CA ASP A 282 -3.74 -16.83 -22.29
C ASP A 282 -4.82 -15.81 -21.88
N ALA A 283 -5.36 -15.08 -22.84
CA ALA A 283 -6.47 -14.16 -22.62
C ALA A 283 -7.49 -14.21 -23.76
N ASP A 284 -8.77 -14.10 -23.43
CA ASP A 284 -9.76 -13.88 -24.49
C ASP A 284 -9.71 -12.44 -25.07
N GLY A 285 -10.39 -12.26 -26.20
CA GLY A 285 -10.48 -10.98 -26.91
C GLY A 285 -11.55 -10.00 -26.39
N SER A 286 -11.95 -10.05 -25.11
CA SER A 286 -12.98 -9.16 -24.54
C SER A 286 -14.37 -9.31 -25.18
N MET A 287 -14.74 -10.54 -25.55
CA MET A 287 -15.96 -10.85 -26.32
C MET A 287 -17.24 -10.99 -25.45
N HIS A 288 -17.14 -10.65 -24.16
CA HIS A 288 -18.23 -10.77 -23.19
C HIS A 288 -19.06 -9.48 -23.06
N GLU A 289 -20.26 -9.56 -22.45
CA GLU A 289 -21.19 -8.42 -22.30
C GLU A 289 -20.55 -7.18 -21.66
N ASP A 290 -19.68 -7.39 -20.67
CA ASP A 290 -18.97 -6.35 -19.93
C ASP A 290 -17.72 -5.83 -20.67
N ARG A 291 -17.43 -6.38 -21.86
CA ARG A 291 -16.25 -6.08 -22.69
C ARG A 291 -14.93 -6.24 -21.94
N LYS A 292 -14.93 -7.07 -20.90
CA LYS A 292 -13.73 -7.40 -20.13
C LYS A 292 -13.23 -8.74 -20.57
N ALA A 293 -11.92 -8.82 -20.79
CA ALA A 293 -11.29 -10.07 -21.15
C ALA A 293 -11.22 -11.02 -19.95
N ILE A 294 -11.13 -12.31 -20.22
CA ILE A 294 -10.82 -13.33 -19.21
C ILE A 294 -9.36 -13.74 -19.38
N SER A 295 -8.58 -13.55 -18.31
CA SER A 295 -7.20 -14.01 -18.22
C SER A 295 -7.14 -15.40 -17.59
N GLY A 296 -6.46 -16.30 -18.28
CA GLY A 296 -6.13 -17.64 -17.82
C GLY A 296 -4.63 -17.81 -17.55
N TYR A 297 -4.29 -18.69 -16.62
CA TYR A 297 -2.95 -19.25 -16.54
C TYR A 297 -2.98 -20.69 -16.05
N ALA A 298 -1.92 -21.44 -16.37
CA ALA A 298 -1.64 -22.76 -15.79
C ALA A 298 -0.13 -22.93 -15.57
N PHE A 299 0.26 -23.35 -14.37
CA PHE A 299 1.63 -23.69 -14.00
C PHE A 299 1.75 -25.19 -13.78
N LEU A 300 2.75 -25.81 -14.42
CA LEU A 300 3.00 -27.24 -14.39
C LEU A 300 4.37 -27.55 -13.80
N ILE A 301 4.46 -28.66 -13.07
CA ILE A 301 5.68 -29.29 -12.55
C ILE A 301 5.60 -30.77 -12.92
N ASP A 302 6.65 -31.31 -13.55
CA ASP A 302 6.74 -32.72 -13.97
C ASP A 302 5.50 -33.22 -14.73
N GLY A 303 4.96 -32.35 -15.59
CA GLY A 303 3.80 -32.60 -16.46
C GLY A 303 2.44 -32.49 -15.77
N GLY A 304 2.39 -32.28 -14.44
CA GLY A 304 1.16 -32.07 -13.70
C GLY A 304 0.93 -30.60 -13.33
N ALA A 305 -0.31 -30.12 -13.45
CA ALA A 305 -0.65 -28.75 -13.06
C ALA A 305 -0.63 -28.55 -11.52
N VAL A 306 0.05 -27.52 -11.06
CA VAL A 306 0.19 -27.17 -9.62
C VAL A 306 -0.52 -25.88 -9.24
N SER A 307 -0.75 -24.97 -10.20
CA SER A 307 -1.57 -23.77 -10.01
C SER A 307 -2.26 -23.40 -11.32
N TRP A 308 -3.49 -22.90 -11.26
CA TRP A 308 -4.24 -22.44 -12.42
C TRP A 308 -5.29 -21.41 -11.99
N SER A 309 -5.70 -20.58 -12.95
CA SER A 309 -6.76 -19.60 -12.73
C SER A 309 -7.47 -19.27 -14.05
N SER A 310 -8.75 -18.89 -13.94
CA SER A 310 -9.52 -18.23 -15.01
C SER A 310 -10.30 -17.06 -14.41
N LYS A 311 -9.87 -15.83 -14.68
CA LYS A 311 -10.38 -14.62 -14.00
C LYS A 311 -10.71 -13.51 -15.00
N CYS A 312 -11.88 -12.91 -14.84
CA CYS A 312 -12.26 -11.70 -15.57
C CYS A 312 -11.34 -10.52 -15.18
N GLN A 313 -10.84 -9.79 -16.18
CA GLN A 313 -9.98 -8.63 -16.01
C GLN A 313 -10.75 -7.46 -15.38
N GLU A 314 -10.07 -6.69 -14.54
CA GLU A 314 -10.69 -5.51 -13.92
C GLU A 314 -10.80 -4.34 -14.91
N LEU A 315 -9.86 -4.28 -15.86
CA LEU A 315 -9.77 -3.29 -16.93
C LEU A 315 -10.42 -3.80 -18.23
N ILE A 316 -10.91 -2.87 -19.03
CA ILE A 316 -11.38 -3.14 -20.40
C ILE A 316 -10.18 -2.97 -21.31
N SER A 317 -9.71 -4.06 -21.90
CA SER A 317 -8.64 -4.04 -22.90
C SER A 317 -9.18 -3.56 -24.24
N LEU A 318 -8.36 -2.77 -24.95
CA LEU A 318 -8.70 -2.20 -26.25
C LEU A 318 -8.16 -3.03 -27.43
N SER A 319 -7.33 -4.03 -27.13
CA SER A 319 -6.75 -4.95 -28.12
C SER A 319 -6.48 -6.31 -27.49
N THR A 320 -6.39 -7.34 -28.32
CA THR A 320 -5.98 -8.69 -27.89
C THR A 320 -4.58 -8.66 -27.27
N THR A 321 -3.65 -7.86 -27.83
CA THR A 321 -2.32 -7.63 -27.26
C THR A 321 -2.38 -7.13 -25.81
N GLU A 322 -3.27 -6.18 -25.51
CA GLU A 322 -3.43 -5.65 -24.16
C GLU A 322 -4.06 -6.67 -23.21
N SER A 323 -5.08 -7.42 -23.66
CA SER A 323 -5.65 -8.53 -22.89
C SER A 323 -4.57 -9.55 -22.50
N GLU A 324 -3.77 -9.96 -23.47
CA GLU A 324 -2.69 -10.94 -23.31
C GLU A 324 -1.60 -10.44 -22.38
N TYR A 325 -1.21 -9.17 -22.54
CA TYR A 325 -0.22 -8.54 -21.67
C TYR A 325 -0.67 -8.51 -20.20
N VAL A 326 -1.97 -8.26 -19.96
CA VAL A 326 -2.57 -8.31 -18.63
C VAL A 326 -2.65 -9.74 -18.10
N ALA A 327 -2.92 -10.74 -18.94
CA ALA A 327 -2.83 -12.14 -18.56
C ALA A 327 -1.41 -12.54 -18.19
N ILE A 328 -0.39 -12.16 -18.97
CA ILE A 328 1.03 -12.37 -18.67
C ILE A 328 1.36 -11.78 -17.30
N THR A 329 0.87 -10.57 -17.01
CA THR A 329 1.08 -9.92 -15.70
C THR A 329 0.41 -10.70 -14.57
N HIS A 330 -0.80 -11.23 -14.80
CA HIS A 330 -1.52 -12.05 -13.85
C HIS A 330 -0.78 -13.36 -13.55
N ALA A 331 -0.32 -14.06 -14.59
CA ALA A 331 0.48 -15.27 -14.47
C ALA A 331 1.84 -14.99 -13.79
N SER A 332 2.50 -13.87 -14.11
CA SER A 332 3.81 -13.51 -13.54
C SER A 332 3.75 -13.34 -12.02
N LYS A 333 2.65 -12.81 -11.47
CA LYS A 333 2.46 -12.70 -10.01
C LYS A 333 2.44 -14.07 -9.34
N GLU A 334 1.74 -15.02 -9.95
CA GLU A 334 1.69 -16.40 -9.46
C GLU A 334 3.05 -17.09 -9.61
N ALA A 335 3.75 -16.88 -10.74
CA ALA A 335 5.09 -17.40 -10.96
C ALA A 335 6.08 -16.94 -9.87
N LEU A 336 6.03 -15.65 -9.48
CA LEU A 336 6.87 -15.11 -8.41
C LEU A 336 6.55 -15.74 -7.05
N TRP A 337 5.26 -15.97 -6.76
CA TRP A 337 4.83 -16.64 -5.54
C TRP A 337 5.31 -18.10 -5.50
N LEU A 338 5.12 -18.85 -6.60
CA LEU A 338 5.61 -20.23 -6.75
C LEU A 338 7.15 -20.31 -6.64
N ARG A 339 7.87 -19.38 -7.30
CA ARG A 339 9.34 -19.29 -7.21
C ARG A 339 9.80 -19.17 -5.76
N SER A 340 9.15 -18.28 -5.01
CA SER A 340 9.49 -17.99 -3.63
C SER A 340 9.17 -19.18 -2.73
N LEU A 341 8.00 -19.80 -2.92
CA LEU A 341 7.59 -20.97 -2.13
C LEU A 341 8.56 -22.13 -2.32
N ILE A 342 8.82 -22.51 -3.57
CA ILE A 342 9.73 -23.62 -3.91
C ILE A 342 11.16 -23.30 -3.48
N GLY A 343 11.60 -22.06 -3.69
CA GLY A 343 12.93 -21.60 -3.32
C GLY A 343 13.20 -21.63 -1.82
N GLN A 344 12.18 -21.37 -1.00
CA GLN A 344 12.28 -21.50 0.46
C GLN A 344 12.22 -22.96 0.91
N THR A 345 11.33 -23.77 0.34
CA THR A 345 10.97 -25.08 0.89
C THR A 345 11.82 -26.24 0.37
N PHE A 346 12.21 -26.23 -0.90
CA PHE A 346 12.90 -27.34 -1.56
C PHE A 346 14.30 -26.94 -2.02
N ALA A 347 14.37 -26.08 -3.03
CA ALA A 347 15.62 -25.59 -3.57
C ALA A 347 15.38 -24.29 -4.37
N PRO A 348 16.31 -23.31 -4.30
CA PRO A 348 16.21 -22.11 -5.10
C PRO A 348 16.37 -22.42 -6.59
N PHE A 349 15.53 -21.79 -7.42
CA PHE A 349 15.72 -21.81 -8.86
C PHE A 349 16.97 -21.03 -9.25
N VAL A 350 17.85 -21.65 -10.04
CA VAL A 350 19.01 -20.98 -10.65
C VAL A 350 18.54 -20.10 -11.81
N ASP A 351 17.67 -20.63 -12.66
CA ASP A 351 17.21 -19.96 -13.88
C ASP A 351 15.87 -19.23 -13.70
N PRO A 352 15.52 -18.26 -14.57
CA PRO A 352 14.19 -17.66 -14.65
C PRO A 352 13.11 -18.71 -14.96
N ILE A 353 11.88 -18.49 -14.47
CA ILE A 353 10.73 -19.35 -14.80
C ILE A 353 10.28 -19.03 -16.22
N THR A 354 10.15 -20.06 -17.06
CA THR A 354 9.58 -19.92 -18.40
C THR A 354 8.06 -19.69 -18.32
N LEU A 355 7.60 -18.58 -18.87
CA LEU A 355 6.18 -18.26 -19.05
C LEU A 355 5.87 -18.17 -20.54
N ASN A 356 5.04 -19.08 -21.03
CA ASN A 356 4.64 -19.14 -22.43
C ASN A 356 3.35 -18.34 -22.66
N SER A 357 3.31 -17.58 -23.76
CA SER A 357 2.13 -16.93 -24.33
C SER A 357 2.18 -17.14 -25.83
N ASP A 358 1.03 -17.25 -26.49
CA ASP A 358 0.93 -17.43 -27.94
C ASP A 358 0.90 -16.10 -28.71
N ASN A 359 0.75 -14.97 -28.01
CA ASN A 359 0.67 -13.65 -28.61
C ASN A 359 2.05 -12.97 -28.71
N GLN A 360 2.64 -13.03 -29.90
CA GLN A 360 3.96 -12.46 -30.18
C GLN A 360 4.07 -10.96 -29.87
N SER A 361 2.99 -10.19 -30.04
CA SER A 361 2.99 -8.76 -29.76
C SER A 361 3.01 -8.45 -28.26
N ALA A 362 2.31 -9.27 -27.45
CA ALA A 362 2.33 -9.15 -26.00
C ALA A 362 3.69 -9.60 -25.42
N ILE A 363 4.29 -10.66 -25.98
CA ILE A 363 5.65 -11.10 -25.66
C ILE A 363 6.65 -9.99 -25.95
N SER A 364 6.63 -9.44 -27.17
CA SER A 364 7.53 -8.36 -27.55
C SER A 364 7.37 -7.13 -26.65
N LEU A 365 6.15 -6.80 -26.24
CA LEU A 365 5.90 -5.71 -25.29
C LEU A 365 6.50 -5.98 -23.91
N ALA A 366 6.38 -7.22 -23.41
CA ALA A 366 6.97 -7.65 -22.14
C ALA A 366 8.51 -7.64 -22.15
N GLU A 367 9.13 -7.95 -23.29
CA GLU A 367 10.59 -7.93 -23.45
C GLU A 367 11.15 -6.52 -23.67
N SER A 368 10.43 -5.66 -24.40
CA SER A 368 10.95 -4.37 -24.87
C SER A 368 10.66 -3.19 -23.94
N THR A 369 9.66 -3.28 -23.05
CA THR A 369 9.16 -2.09 -22.33
C THR A 369 8.67 -2.41 -20.91
N PRO A 370 9.15 -1.72 -19.85
CA PRO A 370 8.42 -1.69 -18.59
C PRO A 370 7.10 -0.91 -18.82
N TYR A 371 6.00 -1.64 -19.04
CA TYR A 371 4.69 -1.05 -19.28
C TYR A 371 4.24 -0.16 -18.13
N VAL A 372 4.00 1.11 -18.46
CA VAL A 372 3.21 2.05 -17.67
C VAL A 372 2.12 2.55 -18.63
N GLY A 373 0.91 1.97 -18.58
CA GLY A 373 -0.25 2.40 -19.40
C GLY A 373 -0.55 3.91 -19.23
N VAL A 374 -1.23 4.64 -20.12
CA VAL A 374 -2.21 4.40 -21.20
C VAL A 374 -2.14 5.62 -22.16
N ARG A 375 -2.68 5.54 -23.39
CA ARG A 375 -3.00 6.74 -24.23
C ARG A 375 -4.44 6.73 -24.72
N LEU A 376 -5.15 7.84 -24.48
CA LEU A 376 -6.40 8.19 -25.16
C LEU A 376 -6.39 9.69 -25.52
N SER A 377 -6.77 10.02 -26.75
CA SER A 377 -7.03 11.40 -27.20
C SER A 377 -8.54 11.68 -27.20
N SER A 378 -8.96 12.82 -26.65
CA SER A 378 -10.35 13.29 -26.65
C SER A 378 -10.43 14.79 -26.96
N THR A 379 -11.57 15.26 -27.46
CA THR A 379 -11.87 16.66 -27.82
C THR A 379 -12.54 17.46 -26.69
N LYS A 380 -12.80 16.86 -25.52
CA LYS A 380 -13.39 17.54 -24.35
C LYS A 380 -12.29 18.04 -23.41
N ARG A 381 -12.40 19.30 -22.95
CA ARG A 381 -11.43 19.99 -22.07
C ARG A 381 -11.19 19.36 -20.68
N ASN A 382 -12.03 18.43 -20.21
CA ASN A 382 -11.91 17.90 -18.85
C ASN A 382 -12.50 16.48 -18.68
N ILE A 383 -12.01 15.50 -19.44
CA ILE A 383 -12.55 14.13 -19.39
C ILE A 383 -12.10 13.34 -18.15
N PHE A 384 -11.08 13.80 -17.41
CA PHE A 384 -10.56 13.08 -16.25
C PHE A 384 -10.89 13.75 -14.90
N ALA A 385 -11.86 14.68 -14.86
CA ALA A 385 -12.34 15.27 -13.61
C ALA A 385 -12.76 14.19 -12.58
N ASP A 386 -13.59 13.23 -12.99
CA ASP A 386 -14.05 12.13 -12.13
C ASP A 386 -12.90 11.21 -11.72
N HIS A 387 -11.93 11.00 -12.63
CA HIS A 387 -10.73 10.22 -12.32
C HIS A 387 -9.87 10.91 -11.27
N ARG A 388 -9.67 12.23 -11.36
CA ARG A 388 -8.92 13.01 -10.35
C ARG A 388 -9.62 12.97 -8.99
N ALA A 389 -10.93 13.14 -8.94
CA ALA A 389 -11.70 13.00 -7.69
C ALA A 389 -11.54 11.60 -7.08
N SER A 390 -11.58 10.56 -7.92
CA SER A 390 -11.33 9.17 -7.51
C SER A 390 -9.91 8.96 -6.99
N GLN A 391 -8.89 9.52 -7.65
CA GLN A 391 -7.50 9.47 -7.21
C GLN A 391 -7.29 10.20 -5.88
N ALA A 392 -7.87 11.39 -5.72
CA ALA A 392 -7.84 12.14 -4.46
C ALA A 392 -8.47 11.34 -3.32
N LYS A 393 -9.60 10.64 -3.57
CA LYS A 393 -10.25 9.75 -2.61
C LYS A 393 -9.36 8.56 -2.23
N LYS A 394 -8.72 7.91 -3.20
CA LYS A 394 -7.77 6.81 -2.98
C LYS A 394 -6.55 7.28 -2.18
N ALA A 395 -5.90 8.36 -2.61
CA ALA A 395 -4.76 8.97 -1.93
C ALA A 395 -5.11 9.34 -0.49
N ARG A 396 -6.31 9.90 -0.25
CA ARG A 396 -6.80 10.24 1.09
C ARG A 396 -6.99 9.00 1.96
N SER A 397 -7.58 7.92 1.42
CA SER A 397 -7.74 6.66 2.14
C SER A 397 -6.39 6.08 2.56
N VAL A 398 -5.42 6.04 1.64
CA VAL A 398 -4.07 5.54 1.92
C VAL A 398 -3.30 6.43 2.90
N ALA A 399 -3.45 7.76 2.78
CA ALA A 399 -2.88 8.73 3.72
C ALA A 399 -3.44 8.52 5.13
N ASN A 400 -4.76 8.37 5.27
CA ASN A 400 -5.41 8.12 6.56
C ASN A 400 -4.97 6.79 7.17
N ALA A 401 -4.88 5.72 6.37
CA ALA A 401 -4.37 4.44 6.84
C ALA A 401 -2.91 4.54 7.31
N SER A 402 -2.08 5.28 6.59
CA SER A 402 -0.68 5.49 6.95
C SER A 402 -0.54 6.28 8.26
N LEU A 403 -1.34 7.34 8.43
CA LEU A 403 -1.35 8.13 9.67
C LEU A 403 -1.99 7.37 10.84
N GLY A 404 -2.93 6.45 10.57
CA GLY A 404 -3.55 5.58 11.58
C GLY A 404 -2.57 4.65 12.29
N LEU A 405 -1.40 4.39 11.68
CA LEU A 405 -0.30 3.66 12.34
C LEU A 405 0.12 4.35 13.63
N GLU A 406 0.02 5.68 13.75
CA GLU A 406 0.37 6.38 14.99
C GLU A 406 -0.41 5.89 16.21
N GLY A 407 -1.63 5.37 16.02
CA GLY A 407 -2.41 4.77 17.11
C GLY A 407 -1.81 3.48 17.68
N HIS A 408 -0.88 2.85 16.95
CA HIS A 408 -0.28 1.57 17.30
C HIS A 408 1.20 1.71 17.68
N ILE A 409 1.95 2.52 16.95
CA ILE A 409 3.41 2.69 17.13
C ILE A 409 3.79 4.01 17.82
N GLY A 410 2.80 4.85 18.16
CA GLY A 410 3.01 6.19 18.66
C GLY A 410 3.39 7.21 17.56
N PRO A 411 3.79 8.43 17.94
CA PRO A 411 4.04 9.53 17.01
C PRO A 411 5.09 9.23 15.96
N MET A 412 4.73 9.43 14.69
CA MET A 412 5.58 9.07 13.57
C MET A 412 6.77 10.04 13.43
N PRO A 413 8.01 9.54 13.32
CA PRO A 413 9.16 10.38 13.00
C PRO A 413 9.05 10.99 11.58
N PRO A 414 9.41 12.26 11.35
CA PRO A 414 9.28 12.91 10.05
C PRO A 414 9.99 12.17 8.89
N LEU A 415 11.17 11.60 9.14
CA LEU A 415 11.89 10.81 8.14
C LEU A 415 11.10 9.56 7.70
N PHE A 416 10.50 8.85 8.66
CA PHE A 416 9.68 7.67 8.38
C PHE A 416 8.37 8.07 7.69
N ALA A 417 7.75 9.16 8.14
CA ALA A 417 6.57 9.73 7.49
C ALA A 417 6.82 10.13 6.04
N ARG A 418 7.97 10.72 5.73
CA ARG A 418 8.39 11.04 4.34
C ARG A 418 8.53 9.77 3.50
N LYS A 419 9.16 8.72 4.04
CA LYS A 419 9.30 7.43 3.34
C LYS A 419 7.93 6.81 3.05
N LEU A 420 7.03 6.78 4.03
CA LEU A 420 5.66 6.29 3.86
C LEU A 420 4.85 7.12 2.88
N TYR A 421 4.98 8.45 2.94
CA TYR A 421 4.35 9.36 1.98
C TYR A 421 4.79 9.03 0.56
N ASN A 422 6.10 9.00 0.31
CA ASN A 422 6.68 8.72 -1.01
C ASN A 422 6.31 7.32 -1.53
N ALA A 423 6.23 6.32 -0.65
CA ALA A 423 5.95 4.95 -1.05
C ALA A 423 4.46 4.66 -1.26
N ARG A 424 3.57 5.28 -0.47
CA ARG A 424 2.14 4.90 -0.42
C ARG A 424 1.19 5.98 -0.90
N VAL A 425 1.40 7.23 -0.48
CA VAL A 425 0.44 8.32 -0.74
C VAL A 425 0.71 8.97 -2.09
N ASP A 426 1.97 9.30 -2.29
CA ASP A 426 2.46 10.09 -3.39
C ASP A 426 2.27 9.46 -4.79
N PRO A 427 2.41 8.12 -4.99
CA PRO A 427 2.13 7.49 -6.28
C PRO A 427 0.71 7.77 -6.77
N HIS A 428 -0.27 7.84 -5.87
CA HIS A 428 -1.65 8.17 -6.22
C HIS A 428 -1.80 9.66 -6.59
N LEU A 429 -1.05 10.55 -5.93
CA LEU A 429 -1.08 11.99 -6.18
C LEU A 429 -0.42 12.38 -7.51
N ILE A 430 0.63 11.67 -7.92
CA ILE A 430 1.33 11.93 -9.19
C ILE A 430 0.80 11.11 -10.37
N SER A 431 -0.01 10.08 -10.12
CA SER A 431 -0.58 9.26 -11.19
C SER A 431 -1.43 10.09 -12.18
N ALA A 432 -1.48 9.61 -13.42
CA ALA A 432 -2.26 10.16 -14.52
C ALA A 432 -1.97 11.62 -14.95
N CYS A 433 -1.01 12.32 -14.34
CA CYS A 433 -0.64 13.70 -14.72
C CYS A 433 -0.01 13.81 -16.12
N VAL A 434 0.47 12.68 -16.66
CA VAL A 434 0.99 12.59 -18.04
C VAL A 434 -0.14 12.58 -19.07
N VAL A 435 -1.34 12.16 -18.65
CA VAL A 435 -2.52 12.04 -19.53
C VAL A 435 -3.40 13.28 -19.41
N ASP A 436 -3.61 13.80 -18.20
CA ASP A 436 -4.37 15.02 -17.95
C ASP A 436 -3.54 16.04 -17.17
N LEU A 437 -3.23 17.14 -17.84
CA LEU A 437 -2.44 18.23 -17.29
C LEU A 437 -3.32 19.13 -16.45
N ASP A 438 -2.74 19.69 -15.40
CA ASP A 438 -3.49 20.44 -14.41
C ASP A 438 -3.75 21.90 -14.87
N VAL A 439 -4.52 22.05 -15.95
CA VAL A 439 -4.83 23.35 -16.57
C VAL A 439 -5.67 24.23 -15.64
N ASN A 440 -6.62 23.63 -14.91
CA ASN A 440 -7.46 24.33 -13.96
C ASN A 440 -6.94 24.17 -12.52
N THR A 441 -6.65 25.30 -11.86
CA THR A 441 -6.18 25.31 -10.47
C THR A 441 -7.23 24.79 -9.48
N ALA A 442 -8.53 24.84 -9.81
CA ALA A 442 -9.59 24.29 -8.97
C ALA A 442 -9.48 22.77 -8.83
N ASP A 443 -9.09 22.09 -9.90
CA ASP A 443 -9.05 20.63 -10.00
C ASP A 443 -7.89 20.02 -9.19
N LEU A 444 -6.86 20.82 -8.90
CA LEU A 444 -5.73 20.44 -8.05
C LEU A 444 -6.01 20.52 -6.56
N ARG A 445 -7.04 21.26 -6.15
CA ARG A 445 -7.27 21.58 -4.73
C ARG A 445 -7.46 20.34 -3.87
N GLU A 446 -8.13 19.32 -4.39
CA GLU A 446 -8.36 18.07 -3.64
C GLU A 446 -7.07 17.27 -3.44
N LEU A 447 -6.20 17.22 -4.45
CA LEU A 447 -4.90 16.56 -4.39
C LEU A 447 -3.95 17.33 -3.46
N GLU A 448 -3.91 18.66 -3.59
CA GLU A 448 -3.17 19.55 -2.70
C GLU A 448 -3.65 19.39 -1.25
N ALA A 449 -4.97 19.31 -1.02
CA ALA A 449 -5.52 19.09 0.32
C ALA A 449 -5.02 17.79 0.96
N VAL A 450 -4.91 16.69 0.20
CA VAL A 450 -4.36 15.43 0.74
C VAL A 450 -2.91 15.60 1.18
N GLN A 451 -2.05 16.20 0.34
CA GLN A 451 -0.65 16.47 0.69
C GLN A 451 -0.55 17.41 1.91
N HIS A 452 -1.33 18.49 1.91
CA HIS A 452 -1.31 19.51 2.94
C HIS A 452 -1.75 18.95 4.30
N THR A 453 -2.83 18.18 4.34
CA THR A 453 -3.31 17.52 5.56
C THR A 453 -2.29 16.51 6.07
N PHE A 454 -1.68 15.72 5.19
CA PHE A 454 -0.64 14.76 5.59
C PHE A 454 0.55 15.49 6.23
N ALA A 455 1.11 16.49 5.55
CA ALA A 455 2.27 17.24 6.03
C ALA A 455 2.00 17.95 7.37
N ARG A 456 0.83 18.60 7.52
CA ARG A 456 0.46 19.28 8.76
C ARG A 456 0.25 18.32 9.93
N ARG A 457 -0.34 17.14 9.70
CA ARG A 457 -0.53 16.13 10.76
C ARG A 457 0.79 15.57 11.26
N VAL A 458 1.70 15.20 10.35
CA VAL A 458 3.05 14.71 10.71
C VAL A 458 3.81 15.76 11.51
N SER A 459 3.71 17.03 11.12
CA SER A 459 4.36 18.16 11.80
C SER A 459 3.61 18.67 13.04
N ARG A 460 2.40 18.15 13.31
CA ARG A 460 1.51 18.54 14.43
C ARG A 460 1.20 20.04 14.46
N LEU A 461 0.96 20.61 13.28
CA LEU A 461 0.66 22.03 13.09
C LEU A 461 -0.83 22.26 12.77
N PRO A 462 -1.39 23.42 13.14
CA PRO A 462 -2.76 23.78 12.78
C PRO A 462 -3.01 23.91 11.27
N ASP A 463 -4.27 23.77 10.87
CA ASP A 463 -4.70 23.84 9.46
C ASP A 463 -4.51 25.22 8.79
N HIS A 464 -4.36 26.29 9.57
CA HIS A 464 -4.11 27.64 9.04
C HIS A 464 -2.62 27.93 8.80
N THR A 465 -1.73 26.97 9.07
CA THR A 465 -0.29 27.16 8.93
C THR A 465 0.11 27.27 7.45
N HIS A 466 0.99 28.22 7.12
CA HIS A 466 1.59 28.32 5.78
C HIS A 466 2.22 26.98 5.39
N ILE A 467 1.76 26.40 4.29
CA ILE A 467 2.12 25.01 3.97
C ILE A 467 3.53 24.87 3.40
N LEU A 468 4.03 25.88 2.69
CA LEU A 468 5.33 25.79 2.02
C LEU A 468 6.50 25.54 2.98
N PRO A 469 6.64 26.26 4.12
CA PRO A 469 7.63 25.91 5.14
C PRO A 469 7.51 24.48 5.67
N VAL A 470 6.28 23.96 5.81
CA VAL A 470 6.03 22.59 6.31
C VAL A 470 6.46 21.54 5.28
N LEU A 471 6.22 21.79 3.99
CA LEU A 471 6.65 20.93 2.89
C LEU A 471 8.18 20.93 2.73
N MET A 472 8.81 22.09 2.91
CA MET A 472 10.27 22.23 2.94
C MET A 472 10.86 21.41 4.10
N ASP A 473 10.27 21.49 5.29
CA ASP A 473 10.67 20.71 6.46
C ASP A 473 10.51 19.21 6.28
N LEU A 474 9.42 18.77 5.63
CA LEU A 474 9.20 17.35 5.31
C LEU A 474 10.09 16.88 4.15
N GLY A 475 10.70 17.80 3.40
CA GLY A 475 11.50 17.53 2.22
C GLY A 475 10.68 16.96 1.06
N THR A 476 9.50 17.54 0.82
CA THR A 476 8.58 17.16 -0.25
C THR A 476 8.17 18.37 -1.07
N HIS A 477 8.33 18.34 -2.39
CA HIS A 477 7.89 19.44 -3.26
C HIS A 477 6.34 19.51 -3.31
N PRO A 478 5.75 20.70 -3.54
CA PRO A 478 4.31 20.82 -3.75
C PRO A 478 3.85 19.94 -4.93
N VAL A 479 2.71 19.26 -4.76
CA VAL A 479 2.19 18.27 -5.71
C VAL A 479 2.06 18.83 -7.14
N ARG A 480 1.68 20.10 -7.28
CA ARG A 480 1.57 20.80 -8.58
C ARG A 480 2.88 20.82 -9.36
N TYR A 481 3.99 21.18 -8.72
CA TYR A 481 5.31 21.20 -9.34
C TYR A 481 5.78 19.78 -9.68
N ARG A 482 5.48 18.82 -8.81
CA ARG A 482 5.82 17.42 -9.03
C ARG A 482 5.10 16.80 -10.22
N ARG A 483 3.79 17.04 -10.34
CA ARG A 483 2.97 16.57 -11.46
C ARG A 483 3.46 17.19 -12.77
N MET A 484 3.83 18.46 -12.76
CA MET A 484 4.43 19.13 -13.92
C MET A 484 5.77 18.50 -14.32
N LEU A 485 6.68 18.29 -13.37
CA LEU A 485 7.98 17.64 -13.64
C LEU A 485 7.81 16.21 -14.16
N ALA A 486 6.83 15.46 -13.64
CA ALA A 486 6.52 14.12 -14.13
C ALA A 486 5.97 14.15 -15.57
N ALA A 487 5.08 15.10 -15.90
CA ALA A 487 4.61 15.29 -17.26
C ALA A 487 5.74 15.64 -18.24
N LEU A 488 6.65 16.55 -17.86
CA LEU A 488 7.81 16.91 -18.68
C LEU A 488 8.81 15.75 -18.83
N THR A 489 8.98 14.93 -17.78
CA THR A 489 9.82 13.72 -17.86
C THR A 489 9.23 12.70 -18.83
N HIS A 490 7.91 12.54 -18.84
CA HIS A 490 7.23 11.72 -19.84
C HIS A 490 7.43 12.29 -21.25
N LEU A 491 7.25 13.59 -21.45
CA LEU A 491 7.49 14.26 -22.73
C LEU A 491 8.93 14.07 -23.23
N TYR A 492 9.92 14.13 -22.34
CA TYR A 492 11.32 13.84 -22.68
C TYR A 492 11.50 12.42 -23.23
N GLY A 493 10.89 11.43 -22.58
CA GLY A 493 10.86 10.05 -23.08
C GLY A 493 10.16 9.92 -24.44
N LEU A 494 9.10 10.73 -24.66
CA LEU A 494 8.37 10.73 -25.93
C LEU A 494 9.17 11.27 -27.11
N VAL A 495 10.11 12.18 -26.87
CA VAL A 495 10.94 12.80 -27.91
C VAL A 495 12.20 11.99 -28.19
N THR A 496 12.74 11.30 -27.17
CA THR A 496 13.99 10.54 -27.28
C THR A 496 13.79 9.13 -27.84
N ASN A 497 12.91 8.33 -27.23
CA ASN A 497 12.88 6.86 -27.43
C ASN A 497 11.48 6.29 -27.70
N ALA A 498 10.53 7.09 -28.19
CA ALA A 498 9.14 6.66 -28.27
C ALA A 498 8.83 5.80 -29.50
N PRO A 499 7.90 4.83 -29.37
CA PRO A 499 7.34 4.13 -30.52
C PRO A 499 6.69 5.11 -31.53
N PRO A 500 6.56 4.73 -32.81
CA PRO A 500 6.12 5.63 -33.88
C PRO A 500 4.78 6.33 -33.62
N VAL A 501 3.80 5.59 -33.09
CA VAL A 501 2.44 6.11 -32.81
C VAL A 501 2.45 7.18 -31.71
N PRO A 502 3.13 6.96 -30.56
CA PRO A 502 3.34 7.96 -29.56
C PRO A 502 3.89 9.31 -30.06
N ARG A 503 4.91 9.23 -30.91
CA ARG A 503 5.56 10.39 -31.52
C ARG A 503 4.64 11.09 -32.52
N ALA A 504 3.92 10.33 -33.35
CA ALA A 504 2.95 10.88 -34.30
C ALA A 504 1.82 11.65 -33.61
N ALA A 505 1.29 11.16 -32.49
CA ALA A 505 0.25 11.88 -31.75
C ALA A 505 0.77 13.14 -31.06
N LEU A 506 2.04 13.19 -30.64
CA LEU A 506 2.66 14.42 -30.15
C LEU A 506 2.76 15.47 -31.27
N VAL A 507 3.21 15.07 -32.47
CA VAL A 507 3.23 15.94 -33.66
C VAL A 507 1.84 16.46 -33.98
N CYS A 508 0.82 15.59 -33.95
CA CYS A 508 -0.57 15.98 -34.15
C CYS A 508 -1.03 16.98 -33.07
N SER A 509 -0.70 16.75 -31.80
CA SER A 509 -1.04 17.65 -30.70
C SER A 509 -0.42 19.04 -30.89
N VAL A 510 0.85 19.13 -31.30
CA VAL A 510 1.51 20.42 -31.57
C VAL A 510 0.86 21.12 -32.76
N SER A 511 0.53 20.38 -33.82
CA SER A 511 -0.17 20.92 -34.99
C SER A 511 -1.55 21.47 -34.65
N LEU A 512 -2.31 20.76 -33.81
CA LEU A 512 -3.62 21.21 -33.32
C LEU A 512 -3.48 22.49 -32.47
N ALA A 513 -2.51 22.52 -31.56
CA ALA A 513 -2.23 23.70 -30.74
C ALA A 513 -1.91 24.93 -31.59
N ALA A 514 -1.07 24.77 -32.62
CA ALA A 514 -0.69 25.84 -33.54
C ALA A 514 -1.87 26.41 -34.33
N ARG A 515 -2.92 25.60 -34.58
CA ARG A 515 -4.18 26.01 -35.23
C ARG A 515 -5.21 26.57 -34.25
N GLY A 516 -4.88 26.70 -32.96
CA GLY A 516 -5.79 27.20 -31.93
C GLY A 516 -6.81 26.17 -31.42
N HIS A 517 -6.63 24.88 -31.74
CA HIS A 517 -7.46 23.81 -31.20
C HIS A 517 -6.96 23.31 -29.84
N VAL A 518 -7.89 22.84 -29.01
CA VAL A 518 -7.57 22.20 -27.72
C VAL A 518 -6.74 20.94 -27.97
N SER A 519 -5.62 20.82 -27.26
CA SER A 519 -4.67 19.73 -27.44
C SER A 519 -3.73 19.66 -26.22
N TRP A 520 -3.10 18.51 -26.02
CA TRP A 520 -2.20 18.27 -24.89
C TRP A 520 -1.02 19.27 -24.85
N ALA A 521 -0.45 19.64 -26.00
CA ALA A 521 0.62 20.64 -26.11
C ALA A 521 0.16 22.05 -25.70
N GLY A 522 -1.08 22.43 -26.03
CA GLY A 522 -1.70 23.67 -25.57
C GLY A 522 -2.05 23.63 -24.08
N ASP A 523 -2.52 22.49 -23.59
CA ASP A 523 -2.80 22.28 -22.17
C ASP A 523 -1.51 22.34 -21.32
N LEU A 524 -0.38 21.86 -21.85
CA LEU A 524 0.94 22.01 -21.22
C LEU A 524 1.34 23.47 -21.07
N TYR A 525 1.15 24.26 -22.12
CA TYR A 525 1.36 25.71 -22.04
C TYR A 525 0.49 26.33 -20.94
N HIS A 526 -0.81 26.08 -20.93
CA HIS A 526 -1.71 26.65 -19.94
C HIS A 526 -1.39 26.19 -18.51
N ALA A 527 -1.03 24.92 -18.32
CA ALA A 527 -0.65 24.40 -17.02
C ALA A 527 0.69 24.99 -16.51
N LEU A 528 1.66 25.25 -17.39
CA LEU A 528 2.90 25.96 -17.05
C LEU A 528 2.65 27.44 -16.71
N GLN A 529 1.68 28.08 -17.38
CA GLN A 529 1.24 29.44 -17.06
C GLN A 529 0.43 29.52 -15.76
N ALA A 530 -0.26 28.45 -15.38
CA ALA A 530 -1.02 28.35 -14.13
C ALA A 530 -0.17 28.05 -12.89
N LEU A 531 1.15 27.86 -13.05
CA LEU A 531 2.07 27.80 -11.91
C LEU A 531 2.10 29.14 -11.17
N PRO A 532 2.30 29.15 -9.84
CA PRO A 532 2.38 30.39 -9.05
C PRO A 532 3.40 31.41 -9.59
N VAL A 533 4.51 30.91 -10.15
CA VAL A 533 5.44 31.68 -10.98
C VAL A 533 5.41 31.04 -12.37
N PRO A 534 4.83 31.71 -13.39
CA PRO A 534 4.66 31.14 -14.73
C PRO A 534 5.98 30.73 -15.38
N VAL A 535 5.97 29.65 -16.16
CA VAL A 535 7.13 29.18 -16.94
C VAL A 535 6.82 29.30 -18.43
N PRO A 536 7.69 29.96 -19.22
CA PRO A 536 7.47 30.10 -20.66
C PRO A 536 7.61 28.76 -21.37
N TRP A 537 6.75 28.53 -22.37
CA TRP A 537 6.81 27.38 -23.26
C TRP A 537 6.26 27.76 -24.62
N ASP A 538 7.02 27.43 -25.68
CA ASP A 538 6.50 27.54 -27.05
C ASP A 538 5.85 26.20 -27.44
N PHE A 539 4.52 26.19 -27.50
CA PHE A 539 3.74 25.03 -27.91
C PHE A 539 3.57 24.91 -29.43
N ARG A 540 4.08 25.86 -30.22
CA ARG A 540 3.91 25.90 -31.69
C ARG A 540 5.00 25.12 -32.42
N THR A 541 6.11 24.84 -31.75
CA THR A 541 7.24 24.09 -32.29
C THR A 541 7.30 22.69 -31.68
N LEU A 542 7.77 21.71 -32.46
CA LEU A 542 7.95 20.36 -31.94
C LEU A 542 9.12 20.37 -30.94
N PRO A 543 8.93 19.87 -29.71
CA PRO A 543 9.95 19.99 -28.70
C PRO A 543 11.11 19.02 -28.95
N ILE A 544 12.33 19.51 -28.69
CA ILE A 544 13.57 18.72 -28.65
C ILE A 544 14.00 18.50 -27.18
N PRO A 545 14.84 17.48 -26.89
CA PRO A 545 15.26 17.16 -25.53
C PRO A 545 15.82 18.36 -24.77
N GLU A 546 16.61 19.20 -25.43
CA GLU A 546 17.24 20.40 -24.87
C GLU A 546 16.19 21.41 -24.39
N HIS A 547 15.17 21.68 -25.21
CA HIS A 547 14.07 22.58 -24.86
C HIS A 547 13.29 22.05 -23.64
N ILE A 548 13.05 20.74 -23.57
CA ILE A 548 12.33 20.13 -22.45
C ILE A 548 13.14 20.26 -21.16
N ASP A 549 14.46 20.05 -21.22
CA ASP A 549 15.32 20.21 -20.07
C ASP A 549 15.40 21.66 -19.59
N ASP A 550 15.39 22.64 -20.49
CA ASP A 550 15.34 24.05 -20.12
C ASP A 550 14.00 24.42 -19.45
N VAL A 551 12.88 23.86 -19.90
CA VAL A 551 11.59 24.03 -19.22
C VAL A 551 11.58 23.36 -17.85
N ARG A 552 12.17 22.17 -17.71
CA ARG A 552 12.32 21.50 -16.40
C ARG A 552 13.15 22.35 -15.44
N LYS A 553 14.23 22.96 -15.92
CA LYS A 553 15.01 23.96 -15.15
C LYS A 553 14.15 25.16 -14.79
N GLY A 554 13.35 25.68 -15.73
CA GLY A 554 12.41 26.78 -15.51
C GLY A 554 11.34 26.47 -14.44
N VAL A 555 10.78 25.26 -14.43
CA VAL A 555 9.85 24.79 -13.38
C VAL A 555 10.53 24.74 -12.01
N ASN A 556 11.78 24.28 -11.96
CA ASN A 556 12.57 24.29 -10.73
C ASN A 556 12.92 25.72 -10.26
N GLU A 557 13.17 26.65 -11.18
CA GLU A 557 13.38 28.07 -10.89
C GLU A 557 12.11 28.74 -10.37
N SER A 558 10.97 28.43 -10.99
CA SER A 558 9.65 28.88 -10.56
C SER A 558 9.36 28.46 -9.10
N LEU A 559 9.70 27.23 -8.72
CA LEU A 559 9.57 26.77 -7.34
C LEU A 559 10.51 27.52 -6.39
N ARG A 560 11.75 27.78 -6.80
CA ARG A 560 12.71 28.56 -6.00
C ARG A 560 12.23 29.99 -5.78
N HIS A 561 11.74 30.63 -6.84
CA HIS A 561 11.16 31.97 -6.76
C HIS A 561 9.93 31.99 -5.84
N LEU A 562 9.04 31.00 -5.92
CA LEU A 562 7.88 30.88 -5.03
C LEU A 562 8.30 30.81 -3.54
N VAL A 563 9.33 30.02 -3.23
CA VAL A 563 9.89 29.95 -1.87
C VAL A 563 10.43 31.31 -1.44
N GLN A 564 11.20 31.97 -2.30
CA GLN A 564 11.77 33.28 -2.02
C GLN A 564 10.69 34.34 -1.76
N LEU A 565 9.62 34.39 -2.56
CA LEU A 565 8.48 35.29 -2.33
C LEU A 565 7.79 34.97 -1.00
N CYS A 566 7.50 33.70 -0.74
CA CYS A 566 6.82 33.27 0.49
C CYS A 566 7.60 33.67 1.74
N VAL A 567 8.92 33.46 1.74
CA VAL A 567 9.78 33.80 2.87
C VAL A 567 9.98 35.32 2.96
N SER A 568 10.36 36.01 1.88
CA SER A 568 10.67 37.45 1.90
C SER A 568 9.47 38.32 2.31
N GLN A 569 8.27 38.00 1.82
CA GLN A 569 7.06 38.78 2.10
C GLN A 569 6.48 38.51 3.50
N SER A 570 6.79 37.37 4.12
CA SER A 570 6.24 37.01 5.43
C SER A 570 7.02 37.65 6.57
N THR A 571 6.36 38.42 7.42
CA THR A 571 6.94 38.92 8.68
C THR A 571 7.10 37.83 9.75
N LYS A 572 6.51 36.65 9.52
CA LYS A 572 6.46 35.53 10.49
C LYS A 572 7.56 34.49 10.29
N LEU A 573 8.19 34.46 9.12
CA LEU A 573 9.21 33.48 8.75
C LEU A 573 10.63 34.02 8.99
N SER A 574 10.83 34.77 10.07
CA SER A 574 12.11 35.45 10.37
C SER A 574 13.29 34.47 10.51
N LEU A 575 13.06 33.30 11.12
CA LEU A 575 14.09 32.27 11.26
C LEU A 575 14.52 31.70 9.88
N TRP A 576 13.60 31.64 8.92
CA TRP A 576 13.91 31.29 7.53
C TRP A 576 14.69 32.40 6.82
N LYS A 577 14.28 33.67 6.98
CA LYS A 577 14.94 34.83 6.38
C LYS A 577 16.40 35.00 6.80
N TRP A 578 16.65 34.85 8.09
CA TRP A 578 17.90 35.31 8.69
C TRP A 578 18.87 34.19 9.04
N GLY A 579 18.43 32.94 9.18
CA GLY A 579 19.28 31.90 9.76
C GLY A 579 19.25 30.53 9.09
N ILE A 580 18.12 30.08 8.56
CA ILE A 580 18.00 28.71 8.02
C ILE A 580 18.19 28.63 6.51
N MET A 581 17.82 29.66 5.75
CA MET A 581 18.20 29.73 4.36
C MET A 581 19.67 30.16 4.26
N PRO A 582 20.50 29.50 3.43
CA PRO A 582 21.81 30.03 3.08
C PRO A 582 21.63 31.47 2.59
N GLY A 583 22.50 32.37 3.04
CA GLY A 583 22.34 33.81 2.82
C GLY A 583 21.95 34.15 1.38
N ILE A 584 21.05 35.12 1.23
CA ILE A 584 20.45 35.57 -0.05
C ILE A 584 21.52 35.90 -1.13
N ALA A 585 22.78 36.04 -0.75
CA ALA A 585 23.93 36.21 -1.65
C ALA A 585 24.18 35.05 -2.64
N ARG A 586 23.73 33.81 -2.35
CA ARG A 586 23.75 32.70 -3.32
C ARG A 586 22.35 32.09 -3.41
N ALA A 587 21.83 31.93 -4.63
CA ALA A 587 20.55 31.25 -4.84
C ALA A 587 20.66 29.79 -4.36
N PRO A 588 19.93 29.40 -3.29
CA PRO A 588 20.01 28.04 -2.76
C PRO A 588 19.42 27.05 -3.76
N SER A 589 19.99 25.84 -3.82
CA SER A 589 19.43 24.78 -4.66
C SER A 589 18.10 24.29 -4.09
N LEU A 590 17.25 23.65 -4.91
CA LEU A 590 16.04 23.01 -4.39
C LEU A 590 16.35 21.92 -3.37
N GLU A 591 17.49 21.24 -3.53
CA GLU A 591 17.95 20.24 -2.56
C GLU A 591 18.22 20.88 -1.20
N ASP A 592 18.88 22.05 -1.16
CA ASP A 592 19.11 22.78 0.08
C ASP A 592 17.80 23.24 0.75
N LEU A 593 16.83 23.67 -0.06
CA LEU A 593 15.54 24.18 0.42
C LEU A 593 14.63 23.09 1.01
N PHE A 594 14.64 21.89 0.41
CA PHE A 594 13.80 20.74 0.79
C PHE A 594 14.61 19.63 1.48
N LYS A 595 15.74 19.96 2.10
CA LYS A 595 16.51 19.02 2.92
C LYS A 595 15.90 18.85 4.30
N LEU A 596 15.78 17.59 4.76
CA LEU A 596 15.44 17.30 6.15
C LEU A 596 16.52 17.88 7.08
N ARG A 597 16.08 18.73 8.02
CA ARG A 597 16.98 19.41 8.95
C ARG A 597 17.16 18.65 10.26
N PRO A 598 18.27 18.85 10.99
CA PRO A 598 18.55 18.10 12.22
C PRO A 598 17.44 18.14 13.27
N TYR A 599 16.73 19.27 13.43
CA TYR A 599 15.63 19.35 14.41
C TYR A 599 14.46 18.41 14.12
N THR A 600 14.30 17.96 12.87
CA THR A 600 13.28 16.95 12.52
C THR A 600 13.56 15.60 13.19
N ALA A 601 14.82 15.34 13.59
CA ALA A 601 15.25 14.14 14.29
C ALA A 601 15.21 14.26 15.83
N VAL A 602 14.82 15.41 16.39
CA VAL A 602 14.68 15.58 17.85
C VAL A 602 13.68 14.56 18.40
N SER A 603 14.15 13.75 19.35
CA SER A 603 13.42 12.62 19.95
C SER A 603 12.21 13.07 20.75
N ARG A 604 12.33 14.16 21.52
CA ARG A 604 11.22 14.75 22.28
C ARG A 604 10.25 15.46 21.34
N ILE A 605 9.08 14.86 21.15
CA ILE A 605 8.03 15.36 20.24
C ILE A 605 7.55 16.76 20.61
N SER A 606 7.44 17.06 21.91
CA SER A 606 7.02 18.39 22.38
C SER A 606 8.01 19.49 22.00
N HIS A 607 9.31 19.20 22.09
CA HIS A 607 10.38 20.10 21.68
C HIS A 607 10.35 20.30 20.17
N ARG A 608 10.32 19.20 19.41
CA ARG A 608 10.24 19.23 17.94
C ARG A 608 9.04 20.05 17.45
N ARG A 609 7.86 19.81 18.03
CA ARG A 609 6.63 20.56 17.70
C ARG A 609 6.78 22.06 17.92
N ASP A 610 7.40 22.47 19.03
CA ASP A 610 7.55 23.87 19.38
C ASP A 610 8.61 24.57 18.51
N VAL A 611 9.67 23.86 18.10
CA VAL A 611 10.60 24.31 17.04
C VAL A 611 9.87 24.49 15.70
N THR A 612 9.10 23.49 15.26
CA THR A 612 8.35 23.57 13.99
C THR A 612 7.32 24.70 14.00
N ARG A 613 6.68 24.96 15.15
CA ARG A 613 5.77 26.10 15.33
C ARG A 613 6.47 27.45 15.19
N LEU A 614 7.64 27.60 15.80
CA LEU A 614 8.47 28.79 15.65
C LEU A 614 8.83 29.03 14.18
N LEU A 615 9.23 27.97 13.47
CA LEU A 615 9.60 28.01 12.05
C LEU A 615 8.43 28.35 11.13
N ALA A 616 7.24 27.87 11.46
CA ALA A 616 6.05 28.12 10.69
C ALA A 616 5.39 29.47 11.03
N GLY A 617 5.94 30.20 12.00
CA GLY A 617 5.41 31.48 12.46
C GLY A 617 4.08 31.37 13.20
N VAL A 618 3.88 30.27 13.95
CA VAL A 618 2.66 29.96 14.71
C VAL A 618 3.03 29.49 16.14
N PRO A 619 3.67 30.34 16.98
CA PRO A 619 4.02 29.98 18.35
C PRO A 619 2.76 29.75 19.23
N PRO A 620 2.87 29.00 20.35
CA PRO A 620 1.75 28.74 21.24
C PRO A 620 1.22 30.00 21.95
N TYR A 621 -0.02 29.92 22.45
CA TYR A 621 -0.73 30.96 23.19
C TYR A 621 0.17 31.68 24.22
N GLY A 622 0.17 33.00 24.14
CA GLY A 622 1.05 33.91 24.87
C GLY A 622 1.54 35.03 23.94
N VAL A 623 2.29 34.60 22.92
CA VAL A 623 2.86 35.45 21.85
C VAL A 623 1.80 35.86 20.80
N GLU A 624 0.70 35.12 20.66
CA GLU A 624 -0.32 35.32 19.60
C GLU A 624 -1.72 35.80 20.06
N LEU A 625 -2.01 35.87 21.36
CA LEU A 625 -3.40 36.11 21.83
C LEU A 625 -3.96 37.48 21.41
N MET A 626 -3.16 38.55 21.52
CA MET A 626 -3.56 39.91 21.16
C MET A 626 -3.58 40.15 19.63
N ARG A 627 -2.99 39.26 18.82
CA ARG A 627 -3.10 39.32 17.35
C ARG A 627 -4.52 39.03 16.87
N ARG A 628 -5.28 38.20 17.61
CA ARG A 628 -6.66 37.82 17.26
C ARG A 628 -7.68 38.92 17.53
N HIS A 629 -7.33 39.91 18.35
CA HIS A 629 -8.19 41.05 18.69
C HIS A 629 -7.99 42.28 17.76
N HIS A 630 -7.29 42.12 16.63
CA HIS A 630 -6.99 43.20 15.68
C HIS A 630 -6.27 44.43 16.29
N LEU A 631 -5.63 44.28 17.45
CA LEU A 631 -4.87 45.37 18.05
C LEU A 631 -3.61 45.67 17.21
N PRO A 632 -3.28 46.96 16.98
CA PRO A 632 -2.03 47.38 16.33
C PRO A 632 -0.80 46.72 16.98
N ARG A 633 0.28 46.48 16.21
CA ARG A 633 1.44 45.70 16.70
C ARG A 633 2.09 46.38 17.91
N GLU A 634 2.15 47.69 17.89
CA GLU A 634 2.65 48.59 18.92
C GLU A 634 1.90 48.49 20.25
N TRP A 635 0.66 47.97 20.27
CA TRP A 635 -0.16 47.86 21.49
C TRP A 635 -0.05 46.47 22.14
N ARG A 636 0.77 45.58 21.58
CA ARG A 636 0.94 44.20 22.05
C ARG A 636 2.14 44.11 23.00
N ILE A 637 2.11 44.88 24.07
CA ILE A 637 3.18 44.89 25.08
C ILE A 637 3.44 43.48 25.63
N CYS A 638 4.71 43.17 25.87
CA CYS A 638 5.18 41.98 26.55
C CYS A 638 4.61 41.86 27.97
N ARG A 639 3.87 40.77 28.23
CA ARG A 639 3.29 40.47 29.55
C ARG A 639 4.33 40.37 30.69
N PHE A 640 5.56 40.02 30.34
CA PHE A 640 6.62 39.71 31.30
C PHE A 640 7.39 40.95 31.76
N CYS A 641 7.71 41.87 30.85
CA CYS A 641 8.45 43.10 31.19
C CYS A 641 7.61 44.37 31.21
N ARG A 642 6.39 44.31 30.66
CA ARG A 642 5.38 45.38 30.69
C ARG A 642 5.95 46.73 30.22
N THR A 643 6.82 46.73 29.23
CA THR A 643 7.47 47.95 28.72
C THR A 643 6.76 48.43 27.45
N ARG A 644 6.52 49.74 27.34
CA ARG A 644 5.78 50.36 26.24
C ARG A 644 6.31 50.06 24.84
N ASP A 645 7.63 49.95 24.68
CA ASP A 645 8.28 49.67 23.39
C ASP A 645 8.59 48.17 23.17
N ALA A 646 8.25 47.30 24.12
CA ALA A 646 8.55 45.88 24.05
C ALA A 646 7.32 45.07 23.61
N VAL A 647 7.26 44.73 22.32
CA VAL A 647 6.22 43.84 21.79
C VAL A 647 6.49 42.40 22.23
N GLU A 648 5.45 41.67 22.67
CA GLU A 648 5.55 40.23 22.94
C GLU A 648 5.65 39.44 21.63
N ASP A 649 6.85 39.43 21.02
CA ASP A 649 7.16 38.59 19.87
C ASP A 649 8.22 37.53 20.19
N GLU A 650 8.41 36.62 19.24
CA GLU A 650 9.25 35.43 19.41
C GLU A 650 10.69 35.82 19.76
N LEU A 651 11.22 36.87 19.12
CA LEU A 651 12.56 37.38 19.37
C LEU A 651 12.65 37.98 20.78
N HIS A 652 11.66 38.78 21.15
CA HIS A 652 11.67 39.44 22.45
C HIS A 652 11.67 38.44 23.61
N VAL A 653 10.76 37.46 23.58
CA VAL A 653 10.62 36.48 24.65
C VAL A 653 11.83 35.54 24.72
N LEU A 654 12.42 35.17 23.59
CA LEU A 654 13.60 34.30 23.58
C LEU A 654 14.86 35.03 24.06
N PHE A 655 15.13 36.26 23.61
CA PHE A 655 16.46 36.85 23.78
C PHE A 655 16.53 38.21 24.48
N ILE A 656 15.44 38.99 24.49
CA ILE A 656 15.51 40.44 24.85
C ILE A 656 14.80 40.75 26.17
N CYS A 657 13.83 39.93 26.57
CA CYS A 657 12.96 40.21 27.71
C CYS A 657 13.75 40.24 29.02
N PRO A 658 13.68 41.33 29.83
CA PRO A 658 14.40 41.43 31.11
C PRO A 658 13.80 40.59 32.24
N ASN A 659 12.76 39.80 31.99
CA ASN A 659 12.18 38.96 33.03
C ASN A 659 13.19 37.92 33.51
N ALA A 660 13.42 37.86 34.82
CA ALA A 660 14.47 37.02 35.41
C ALA A 660 14.41 35.55 34.97
N GLY A 661 13.21 34.97 34.81
CA GLY A 661 13.06 33.59 34.36
C GLY A 661 13.43 33.39 32.89
N LEU A 662 13.12 34.36 32.03
CA LEU A 662 13.48 34.32 30.60
C LEU A 662 14.97 34.61 30.39
N VAL A 663 15.54 35.54 31.16
CA VAL A 663 16.98 35.82 31.19
C VAL A 663 17.76 34.57 31.60
N ALA A 664 17.37 33.92 32.71
CA ALA A 664 18.01 32.70 33.17
C ALA A 664 17.93 31.56 32.13
N ALA A 665 16.80 31.43 31.41
CA ALA A 665 16.66 30.46 30.33
C ALA A 665 17.60 30.76 29.16
N CYS A 666 17.75 32.02 28.78
CA CYS A 666 18.65 32.45 27.71
C CYS A 666 20.13 32.27 28.10
N GLU A 667 20.52 32.65 29.32
CA GLU A 667 21.88 32.47 29.83
C GLU A 667 22.24 30.99 29.96
N GLY A 668 21.31 30.15 30.43
CA GLY A 668 21.45 28.70 30.44
C GLY A 668 21.67 28.14 29.03
N PHE A 669 20.83 28.54 28.07
CA PHE A 669 20.99 28.17 26.66
C PHE A 669 22.37 28.54 26.10
N LEU A 670 22.83 29.77 26.33
CA LEU A 670 24.16 30.22 25.87
C LEU A 670 25.29 29.42 26.54
N THR A 671 25.15 29.14 27.83
CA THR A 671 26.13 28.36 28.60
C THR A 671 26.25 26.94 28.05
N ASP A 672 25.13 26.26 27.83
CA ASP A 672 25.08 24.91 27.28
C ASP A 672 25.64 24.86 25.86
N VAL A 673 25.30 25.85 25.02
CA VAL A 673 25.86 25.95 23.65
C VAL A 673 27.37 26.16 23.69
N PHE A 674 27.89 27.03 24.56
CA PHE A 674 29.33 27.29 24.65
C PHE A 674 30.10 26.12 25.29
N ALA A 675 29.46 25.35 26.16
CA ALA A 675 30.05 24.13 26.71
C ALA A 675 30.24 23.06 25.62
N LEU A 676 29.22 22.85 24.77
CA LEU A 676 29.28 21.87 23.68
C LEU A 676 30.10 22.35 22.47
N ARG A 677 30.07 23.65 22.19
CA ARG A 677 30.76 24.29 21.05
C ARG A 677 31.43 25.61 21.49
N PRO A 678 32.64 25.55 22.10
CA PRO A 678 33.35 26.75 22.56
C PRO A 678 33.60 27.81 21.47
N ALA A 679 33.80 27.38 20.22
CA ALA A 679 33.98 28.27 19.07
C ALA A 679 32.76 29.18 18.82
N ALA A 680 31.55 28.77 19.22
CA ALA A 680 30.34 29.57 19.10
C ALA A 680 30.43 30.91 19.87
N ARG A 681 31.25 30.96 20.93
CA ARG A 681 31.47 32.17 21.74
C ARG A 681 32.12 33.29 20.94
N GLN A 682 33.03 32.95 20.02
CA GLN A 682 33.75 33.93 19.20
C GLN A 682 32.88 34.53 18.10
N VAL A 683 31.88 33.78 17.63
CA VAL A 683 30.98 34.22 16.54
C VAL A 683 29.66 34.83 17.05
N ARG A 684 29.28 34.62 18.32
CA ARG A 684 28.04 35.14 18.91
C ARG A 684 27.86 36.65 18.73
N GLN A 685 28.94 37.43 18.88
CA GLN A 685 28.91 38.89 18.74
C GLN A 685 28.78 39.35 17.27
N ARG A 686 29.06 38.47 16.31
CA ARG A 686 28.98 38.75 14.86
C ARG A 686 27.67 38.29 14.24
N MET A 687 26.80 37.62 15.00
CA MET A 687 25.54 37.05 14.54
C MET A 687 24.36 37.70 15.25
N SER A 688 23.28 37.94 14.51
CA SER A 688 21.99 38.25 15.13
C SER A 688 21.48 37.05 15.94
N ASP A 689 20.55 37.29 16.86
CA ASP A 689 19.98 36.22 17.70
C ASP A 689 19.29 35.13 16.84
N TRP A 690 18.66 35.52 15.73
CA TRP A 690 18.07 34.58 14.78
C TRP A 690 19.11 33.73 14.05
N GLN A 691 20.24 34.33 13.65
CA GLN A 691 21.35 33.61 13.03
C GLN A 691 21.97 32.62 14.02
N PHE A 692 22.17 33.04 15.27
CA PHE A 692 22.72 32.19 16.31
C PHE A 692 21.80 31.01 16.65
N LEU A 693 20.49 31.27 16.80
CA LEU A 693 19.51 30.21 17.04
C LEU A 693 19.41 29.22 15.86
N ALA A 694 19.44 29.72 14.62
CA ALA A 694 19.42 28.85 13.45
C ALA A 694 20.67 27.98 13.35
N MET A 695 21.84 28.53 13.61
CA MET A 695 23.09 27.77 13.69
C MET A 695 22.95 26.61 14.67
N ALA A 696 22.43 26.88 15.88
CA ALA A 696 22.21 25.84 16.88
C ALA A 696 21.16 24.79 16.44
N LEU A 697 20.12 25.18 15.70
CA LEU A 697 19.11 24.25 15.16
C LEU A 697 19.59 23.41 13.96
N LEU A 698 20.65 23.87 13.27
CA LEU A 698 21.27 23.21 12.13
C LEU A 698 22.49 22.35 12.51
N ASP A 699 23.02 22.49 13.73
CA ASP A 699 24.08 21.63 14.26
C ASP A 699 23.47 20.40 14.95
N ALA A 700 23.98 19.21 14.62
CA ALA A 700 23.43 17.94 15.09
C ALA A 700 23.56 17.71 16.60
N GLU A 701 24.54 18.33 17.27
CA GLU A 701 24.75 18.23 18.72
C GLU A 701 23.97 19.33 19.46
N LEU A 702 23.99 20.56 18.95
CA LEU A 702 23.34 21.71 19.59
C LEU A 702 21.81 21.70 19.46
N VAL A 703 21.26 20.97 18.48
CA VAL A 703 19.82 20.99 18.19
C VAL A 703 18.94 20.61 19.38
N HIS A 704 19.42 19.70 20.24
CA HIS A 704 18.68 19.29 21.42
C HIS A 704 18.61 20.39 22.47
N VAL A 705 19.70 21.15 22.63
CA VAL A 705 19.80 22.30 23.54
C VAL A 705 18.90 23.44 23.05
N ALA A 706 19.00 23.79 21.76
CA ALA A 706 18.15 24.81 21.15
C ALA A 706 16.66 24.44 21.23
N ALA A 707 16.31 23.19 20.95
CA ALA A 707 14.92 22.73 21.03
C ALA A 707 14.39 22.71 22.48
N ALA A 708 15.23 22.40 23.46
CA ALA A 708 14.87 22.47 24.88
C ALA A 708 14.66 23.91 25.35
N PHE A 709 15.53 24.83 24.95
CA PHE A 709 15.39 26.26 25.22
C PHE A 709 14.08 26.82 24.66
N ILE A 710 13.79 26.59 23.38
CA ILE A 710 12.53 27.03 22.74
C ILE A 710 11.32 26.46 23.49
N HIS A 711 11.36 25.16 23.82
CA HIS A 711 10.26 24.51 24.52
C HIS A 711 10.04 25.08 25.92
N GLY A 712 11.10 25.27 26.71
CA GLY A 712 11.04 25.82 28.06
C GLY A 712 10.48 27.23 28.07
N THR A 713 11.00 28.10 27.19
CA THR A 713 10.48 29.47 27.01
C THR A 713 8.99 29.46 26.65
N PHE A 714 8.57 28.60 25.72
CA PHE A 714 7.17 28.48 25.33
C PHE A 714 6.27 27.87 26.41
N GLN A 715 6.80 27.03 27.30
CA GLN A 715 6.06 26.56 28.47
C GLN A 715 5.80 27.70 29.46
N THR A 716 6.80 28.54 29.73
CA THR A 716 6.66 29.74 30.57
C THR A 716 5.59 30.69 30.02
N CYS A 717 5.56 30.89 28.70
CA CYS A 717 4.48 31.64 28.04
C CYS A 717 3.10 31.04 28.25
N ARG A 718 2.97 29.70 28.20
CA ARG A 718 1.68 29.00 28.40
C ARG A 718 1.18 29.04 29.84
N ALA A 719 2.09 29.07 30.82
CA ALA A 719 1.75 29.01 32.23
C ALA A 719 1.24 30.35 32.80
N SER A 720 1.46 31.46 32.10
CA SER A 720 1.03 32.79 32.53
C SER A 720 -0.37 33.16 32.00
N LEU A 721 -1.17 33.83 32.84
CA LEU A 721 -2.52 34.30 32.46
C LEU A 721 -2.46 35.19 31.20
N PRO A 722 -3.45 35.07 30.29
CA PRO A 722 -3.34 35.61 28.94
C PRO A 722 -3.49 37.14 28.78
N TYR A 723 -3.90 37.90 29.81
CA TYR A 723 -4.11 39.35 29.71
C TYR A 723 -4.20 40.09 31.07
N GLU A 724 -3.88 41.38 31.05
CA GLU A 724 -4.37 42.44 31.96
C GLU A 724 -4.83 43.59 31.05
N ILE A 725 -6.05 44.12 31.21
CA ILE A 725 -6.58 45.22 30.39
C ILE A 725 -6.13 46.53 31.03
N LEU A 726 -5.26 47.28 30.35
CA LEU A 726 -4.88 48.63 30.76
C LEU A 726 -5.77 49.65 30.04
N THR A 727 -6.37 50.58 30.77
CA THR A 727 -7.09 51.74 30.22
C THR A 727 -6.08 52.72 29.58
N GLU A 728 -6.55 53.63 28.70
CA GLU A 728 -5.71 54.67 28.08
C GLU A 728 -4.92 55.50 29.13
N ASP A 729 -5.51 55.74 30.30
CA ASP A 729 -4.85 56.44 31.42
C ASP A 729 -3.75 55.60 32.11
N ALA A 730 -3.88 54.27 32.11
CA ALA A 730 -2.86 53.37 32.66
C ALA A 730 -1.64 53.23 31.72
N TRP A 731 -1.84 53.41 30.41
CA TRP A 731 -0.79 53.37 29.39
C TRP A 731 0.24 54.52 29.52
N ALA A 732 -0.20 55.70 29.96
CA ALA A 732 0.67 56.84 30.22
C ALA A 732 1.65 56.61 31.38
N ASN A 733 1.31 55.69 32.31
CA ASN A 733 2.07 55.40 33.52
C ASN A 733 3.00 54.18 33.40
N VAL A 734 3.11 53.58 32.20
CA VAL A 734 4.03 52.46 31.94
C VAL A 734 5.45 53.00 31.76
N PRO A 735 6.45 52.54 32.56
CA PRO A 735 7.81 53.08 32.51
C PRO A 735 8.47 52.84 31.14
N LEU A 736 9.05 53.91 30.57
CA LEU A 736 9.95 53.84 29.42
C LEU A 736 11.23 53.11 29.83
N ARG A 737 11.69 52.15 29.02
CA ARG A 737 12.97 51.50 29.27
C ARG A 737 14.06 52.53 28.99
N GLY A 738 14.90 52.80 29.99
CA GLY A 738 16.11 53.60 29.81
C GLY A 738 17.00 52.98 28.74
N LEU A 739 17.01 53.59 27.56
CA LEU A 739 18.24 53.80 26.82
C LEU A 739 19.08 54.79 27.62
N LEU A 740 20.41 54.68 27.52
CA LEU A 740 21.48 55.45 28.19
C LEU A 740 22.05 54.69 29.43
N ASN A 741 23.32 54.28 29.48
CA ASN A 741 24.52 54.99 29.02
C ASN A 741 25.73 54.08 28.71
N GLY A 742 26.42 54.43 27.62
CA GLY A 742 27.88 54.43 27.52
C GLY A 742 28.24 55.69 26.73
N ALA A 743 28.69 56.74 27.43
CA ALA A 743 28.86 58.11 26.96
C ALA A 743 30.23 58.35 26.28
N GLY A 744 30.27 59.30 25.33
CA GLY A 744 31.47 59.78 24.63
C GLY A 744 31.14 60.34 23.26
#